data_AF-A0A133YQZ6-F1
#
_entry.id   AF-A0A133YQZ6-F1
#
_cell.length_a   1.000
_cell.length_b   1.000
_cell.length_c   1.000
_cell.angle_alpha   90.00
_cell.angle_beta   90.00
_cell.angle_gamma   90.00
#
_symmetry.space_group_name_H-M   'P 1'
#
loop_
_entity.id
_entity.type
_entity.pdbx_description
1 polymer ?
#
loop_
_entity_poly.entity_id
_entity_poly.type
_entity_poly.pdbx_seq_one_letter_code
_entity_poly.pdbx_strand_id
1 'polypeptide(L)'
;MKKLSKKRVVSTLLLAVMVSPLTSVTNLQTVIKAQTQTEVTIKDKALENALKKAIANKKHQNVSSITKIYKEDLELLDFLLELNDENIKSLEGVENCKNLKNLSFKNLNVTDFSKIKDLRNVKEISFENLNKDADISAISNLTNLEKISFENLKLNKYPNSLSNLTKLKEITMRNTNFKNVSSLKNLTNLEILIIKGQGVYGSCNEKEEQLTDENIKDLSTLTGLTWLDLSDNQITDLSSIKNLTKLEHLYLSGNNNLESLDPIKDLTKLEDLNFSLTKVNNLKPLENLKDLKTLKFIRLEQYGPENIDLTPLTNLTKLNDFDASHANISDVTALKGKTFEALNIDNNKIKDFSVIKDELEKFKKYKNYQENQTVDELKAQFIYHELKNINDKFDLTLKDEHGTVQQITNDNLKKNEDGTYSLKTLKTTQFNVGKYWTVRIDARELIRKEKIDQVNKVYDDIVKNIENDNSLVQEEKDKLKKELEKYSKDMRDKILQKIKDERREDEIIKIADGFNASVYKPEIIEKNKEKTKAKSEIDKKAKEKTNTINTDESLTDEEKDELKKKVETKKEEIKNSISNKKTKDEVTSEKENGLKALDEIKIEEKDKKKTKAKEKIENLKNLSKDEKDNYNSQIDSSTKNSNIDTVIEDAKKKDSEKLDAKKQSVNDKIDKEFTSLKEEEKTSLKEEVKNATTIKDLDTILEKAQALNEGNLEKYKESVKKQIEELKNLSKEEKDKFTNSLTPLDTKEKVDEVLEKAKEKDKENLNFEKTKAKEEIDKLDNLSNEEKKDFGSKIDNATNKNEIDKVVEDAKAKNEENKKAKEKEDLDYKKEKAKEKVEKLDNLSEEEKDGFKTKIDKATKKDEIDKVIEDAKEKDKENKKEKEDLDAKKEKAKKEIDKKVKEKIKEIKNSTLSKEEKEKLISKILQKQKELEEEIEKGNSKEEIEKVLENAKEKIENINVKKGKKEKLPKTS
;
A
#
# COMPACT_ATOMS: atom_id res chain seq x y z
N MET A 1 20.45 -16.29 -49.14
CA MET A 1 19.75 -15.63 -50.28
C MET A 1 18.33 -16.19 -50.32
N LYS A 2 17.22 -15.49 -50.48
CA LYS A 2 16.77 -14.09 -50.45
C LYS A 2 15.25 -14.27 -50.22
N LYS A 3 14.71 -13.87 -49.06
CA LYS A 3 14.04 -12.58 -48.82
C LYS A 3 12.70 -12.39 -49.57
N LEU A 4 11.69 -12.07 -48.77
CA LEU A 4 10.59 -11.10 -48.98
C LEU A 4 9.20 -11.66 -49.35
N SER A 5 8.29 -11.61 -48.39
CA SER A 5 6.89 -11.24 -48.64
C SER A 5 6.55 -10.00 -47.79
N LYS A 6 6.17 -8.92 -48.47
CA LYS A 6 5.63 -7.67 -47.90
C LYS A 6 4.57 -7.12 -48.86
N LYS A 7 3.45 -6.67 -48.25
CA LYS A 7 2.58 -5.53 -48.63
C LYS A 7 1.47 -5.66 -49.69
N ARG A 8 0.23 -5.47 -49.20
CA ARG A 8 -0.79 -4.44 -49.53
C ARG A 8 -1.00 -4.01 -51.01
N VAL A 9 -2.26 -4.10 -51.44
CA VAL A 9 -2.95 -3.31 -52.50
C VAL A 9 -4.35 -3.00 -51.92
N VAL A 10 -4.74 -1.80 -51.47
CA VAL A 10 -5.11 -0.52 -52.13
C VAL A 10 -6.28 -0.63 -53.13
N SER A 11 -7.43 -0.07 -52.73
CA SER A 11 -8.38 0.78 -53.47
C SER A 11 -8.59 0.54 -54.98
N THR A 12 -9.84 0.36 -55.42
CA THR A 12 -10.67 1.30 -56.21
C THR A 12 -11.88 0.56 -56.80
N LEU A 13 -13.11 1.02 -56.56
CA LEU A 13 -14.09 1.23 -57.64
C LEU A 13 -15.21 2.17 -57.16
N LEU A 14 -15.14 3.41 -57.65
CA LEU A 14 -16.17 4.42 -57.60
C LEU A 14 -16.61 4.63 -59.06
N LEU A 15 -17.85 4.28 -59.42
CA LEU A 15 -18.66 4.98 -60.45
C LEU A 15 -20.02 4.28 -60.61
N ALA A 16 -21.08 4.91 -60.08
CA ALA A 16 -22.41 5.03 -60.68
C ALA A 16 -23.34 5.73 -59.67
N VAL A 17 -23.37 7.06 -59.73
CA VAL A 17 -24.47 7.89 -59.22
C VAL A 17 -25.34 8.24 -60.42
N MET A 18 -26.66 8.31 -60.19
CA MET A 18 -27.80 8.71 -61.03
C MET A 18 -28.75 7.49 -61.12
N VAL A 19 -29.74 7.31 -60.23
CA VAL A 19 -30.97 8.10 -60.08
C VAL A 19 -31.51 7.98 -58.64
N SER A 20 -31.94 9.09 -58.04
CA SER A 20 -32.62 9.24 -56.73
C SER A 20 -34.15 8.98 -56.82
N PRO A 21 -34.93 8.87 -55.72
CA PRO A 21 -34.59 9.13 -54.32
C PRO A 21 -34.99 8.04 -53.30
N LEU A 22 -34.25 8.05 -52.19
CA LEU A 22 -34.68 7.75 -50.82
C LEU A 22 -35.76 6.66 -50.64
N THR A 23 -35.33 5.45 -50.31
CA THR A 23 -35.75 4.71 -49.09
C THR A 23 -35.01 3.36 -49.05
N SER A 24 -34.71 2.90 -47.83
CA SER A 24 -34.09 1.61 -47.48
C SER A 24 -32.59 1.40 -47.76
N VAL A 25 -31.73 2.22 -47.16
CA VAL A 25 -30.34 1.81 -46.84
C VAL A 25 -30.26 1.04 -45.50
N THR A 26 -31.39 0.82 -44.82
CA THR A 26 -31.44 0.07 -43.56
C THR A 26 -31.44 -1.46 -43.72
N ASN A 27 -31.56 -2.01 -44.93
CA ASN A 27 -31.70 -3.47 -45.15
C ASN A 27 -30.49 -4.18 -45.76
N LEU A 28 -29.36 -3.50 -45.99
CA LEU A 28 -28.12 -4.13 -46.47
C LEU A 28 -27.13 -4.51 -45.34
N GLN A 29 -27.28 -3.95 -44.14
CA GLN A 29 -26.51 -4.39 -42.96
C GLN A 29 -27.02 -5.72 -42.38
N THR A 30 -28.27 -6.10 -42.66
CA THR A 30 -28.91 -7.30 -42.10
C THR A 30 -28.52 -8.59 -42.84
N VAL A 31 -27.98 -8.50 -44.06
CA VAL A 31 -27.73 -9.67 -44.92
C VAL A 31 -26.26 -10.13 -44.93
N ILE A 32 -25.33 -9.39 -44.30
CA ILE A 32 -23.88 -9.72 -44.29
C ILE A 32 -23.36 -10.19 -42.89
N LYS A 33 -24.24 -10.49 -41.93
CA LYS A 33 -23.88 -11.11 -40.64
C LYS A 33 -24.71 -12.35 -40.32
N ALA A 34 -24.72 -13.34 -41.22
CA ALA A 34 -24.98 -14.72 -40.82
C ALA A 34 -23.66 -15.37 -40.37
N GLN A 35 -23.03 -14.81 -39.33
CA GLN A 35 -22.13 -15.60 -38.49
C GLN A 35 -23.03 -16.46 -37.62
N THR A 36 -22.82 -17.77 -37.63
CA THR A 36 -23.55 -18.73 -36.82
C THR A 36 -23.43 -18.35 -35.34
N GLN A 37 -24.47 -17.73 -34.79
CA GLN A 37 -24.54 -17.40 -33.36
C GLN A 37 -24.45 -18.69 -32.56
N THR A 38 -23.50 -18.75 -31.64
CA THR A 38 -23.30 -19.95 -30.81
C THR A 38 -24.09 -19.78 -29.53
N GLU A 39 -25.19 -20.51 -29.39
CA GLU A 39 -26.00 -20.53 -28.16
C GLU A 39 -25.18 -21.10 -27.00
N VAL A 40 -25.15 -20.40 -25.86
CA VAL A 40 -24.47 -20.83 -24.64
C VAL A 40 -25.52 -21.28 -23.63
N THR A 41 -25.49 -22.56 -23.28
CA THR A 41 -26.41 -23.12 -22.29
C THR A 41 -25.90 -22.89 -20.87
N ILE A 42 -26.59 -22.02 -20.11
CA ILE A 42 -26.35 -21.83 -18.68
C ILE A 42 -27.31 -22.72 -17.88
N LYS A 43 -26.78 -23.73 -17.19
CA LYS A 43 -27.60 -24.71 -16.45
C LYS A 43 -28.18 -24.14 -15.16
N ASP A 44 -27.40 -23.31 -14.46
CA ASP A 44 -27.81 -22.65 -13.24
C ASP A 44 -28.78 -21.51 -13.56
N LYS A 45 -30.03 -21.63 -13.10
CA LYS A 45 -31.10 -20.67 -13.43
C LYS A 45 -30.90 -19.31 -12.79
N ALA A 46 -30.30 -19.25 -11.60
CA ALA A 46 -30.00 -17.99 -10.95
C ALA A 46 -28.89 -17.25 -11.71
N LEU A 47 -27.85 -17.96 -12.15
CA LEU A 47 -26.80 -17.41 -13.00
C LEU A 47 -27.35 -16.99 -14.37
N GLU A 48 -28.19 -17.82 -15.00
CA GLU A 48 -28.81 -17.50 -16.29
C GLU A 48 -29.59 -16.18 -16.19
N ASN A 49 -30.36 -16.00 -15.11
CA ASN A 49 -31.11 -14.77 -14.87
C ASN A 49 -30.20 -13.56 -14.61
N ALA A 50 -29.11 -13.73 -13.86
CA ALA A 50 -28.12 -12.67 -13.63
C ALA A 50 -27.46 -12.23 -14.94
N LEU A 51 -27.04 -13.18 -15.77
CA LEU A 51 -26.45 -12.90 -17.09
C LEU A 51 -27.47 -12.27 -18.06
N LYS A 52 -28.72 -12.72 -18.07
CA LYS A 52 -29.79 -12.08 -18.86
C LYS A 52 -30.01 -10.63 -18.45
N LYS A 53 -30.01 -10.33 -17.14
CA LYS A 53 -30.10 -8.95 -16.62
C LYS A 53 -28.92 -8.09 -17.11
N ALA A 54 -27.70 -8.61 -17.03
CA ALA A 54 -26.50 -7.91 -17.50
C ALA A 54 -26.54 -7.64 -19.02
N ILE A 55 -26.91 -8.65 -19.82
CA ILE A 55 -27.05 -8.53 -21.28
C ILE A 55 -28.15 -7.52 -21.63
N ALA A 56 -29.31 -7.62 -20.98
CA ALA A 56 -30.43 -6.70 -21.20
C ALA A 56 -30.05 -5.26 -20.89
N ASN A 57 -29.32 -5.02 -19.80
CA ASN A 57 -28.77 -3.70 -19.47
C ASN A 57 -27.81 -3.21 -20.58
N LYS A 58 -26.84 -4.04 -20.99
CA LYS A 58 -25.88 -3.70 -22.04
C LYS A 58 -26.55 -3.38 -23.39
N LYS A 59 -27.64 -4.06 -23.71
CA LYS A 59 -28.39 -3.87 -24.96
C LYS A 59 -29.51 -2.81 -24.85
N HIS A 60 -29.73 -2.24 -23.67
CA HIS A 60 -30.88 -1.38 -23.37
C HIS A 60 -32.23 -2.03 -23.73
N GLN A 61 -32.41 -3.30 -23.34
CA GLN A 61 -33.59 -4.11 -23.61
C GLN A 61 -34.24 -4.60 -22.31
N ASN A 62 -35.47 -5.11 -22.42
CA ASN A 62 -36.13 -5.77 -21.29
C ASN A 62 -35.53 -7.17 -21.09
N VAL A 63 -35.38 -7.62 -19.84
CA VAL A 63 -34.83 -8.96 -19.53
C VAL A 63 -35.67 -10.06 -20.18
N SER A 64 -36.99 -9.86 -20.27
CA SER A 64 -37.92 -10.82 -20.88
C SER A 64 -37.71 -11.03 -22.38
N SER A 65 -37.05 -10.10 -23.10
CA SER A 65 -36.72 -10.28 -24.51
C SER A 65 -35.47 -11.13 -24.75
N ILE A 66 -34.67 -11.41 -23.71
CA ILE A 66 -33.50 -12.29 -23.80
C ILE A 66 -33.93 -13.74 -23.53
N THR A 67 -34.49 -14.40 -24.55
CA THR A 67 -34.97 -15.79 -24.43
C THR A 67 -33.84 -16.81 -24.45
N LYS A 68 -32.74 -16.50 -25.17
CA LYS A 68 -31.52 -17.30 -25.28
C LYS A 68 -30.29 -16.43 -25.05
N ILE A 69 -29.21 -17.02 -24.56
CA ILE A 69 -27.91 -16.35 -24.38
C ILE A 69 -26.98 -16.87 -25.47
N TYR A 70 -26.43 -15.98 -26.28
CA TYR A 70 -25.40 -16.32 -27.25
C TYR A 70 -24.01 -15.90 -26.75
N LYS A 71 -22.97 -16.55 -27.24
CA LYS A 71 -21.59 -16.24 -26.88
C LYS A 71 -21.25 -14.78 -27.16
N GLU A 72 -21.72 -14.25 -28.28
CA GLU A 72 -21.54 -12.86 -28.67
C GLU A 72 -22.19 -11.90 -27.65
N ASP A 73 -23.28 -12.30 -26.99
CA ASP A 73 -23.93 -11.49 -25.96
C ASP A 73 -23.06 -11.36 -24.70
N LEU A 74 -22.39 -12.44 -24.32
CA LEU A 74 -21.49 -12.49 -23.16
C LEU A 74 -20.18 -11.74 -23.45
N GLU A 75 -19.68 -11.81 -24.69
CA GLU A 75 -18.51 -11.04 -25.11
C GLU A 75 -18.78 -9.53 -25.18
N LEU A 76 -20.03 -9.06 -25.23
CA LEU A 76 -20.36 -7.64 -25.12
C LEU A 76 -20.22 -7.09 -23.69
N LEU A 77 -20.17 -7.95 -22.67
CA LEU A 77 -20.05 -7.52 -21.28
C LEU A 77 -18.62 -7.05 -21.01
N ASP A 78 -18.45 -5.73 -20.91
CA ASP A 78 -17.17 -5.02 -20.71
C ASP A 78 -17.17 -4.08 -19.49
N PHE A 79 -18.23 -4.17 -18.68
CA PHE A 79 -18.47 -3.37 -17.48
C PHE A 79 -18.52 -4.28 -16.24
N LEU A 80 -18.96 -3.75 -15.10
CA LEU A 80 -19.17 -4.52 -13.88
C LEU A 80 -20.27 -5.58 -14.06
N LEU A 81 -19.89 -6.85 -13.96
CA LEU A 81 -20.84 -7.94 -13.74
C LEU A 81 -20.92 -8.26 -12.24
N GLU A 82 -22.04 -7.88 -11.64
CA GLU A 82 -22.38 -8.23 -10.25
C GLU A 82 -23.24 -9.49 -10.22
N LEU A 83 -22.75 -10.50 -9.51
CA LEU A 83 -23.49 -11.72 -9.19
C LEU A 83 -23.82 -11.69 -7.70
N ASN A 84 -25.09 -11.51 -7.37
CA ASN A 84 -25.58 -11.33 -6.00
C ASN A 84 -26.87 -12.13 -5.77
N ASP A 85 -26.74 -13.44 -5.61
CA ASP A 85 -27.86 -14.36 -5.37
C ASP A 85 -27.35 -15.68 -4.78
N GLU A 86 -27.83 -16.03 -3.58
CA GLU A 86 -27.46 -17.25 -2.85
C GLU A 86 -27.85 -18.54 -3.60
N ASN A 87 -28.75 -18.43 -4.57
CA ASN A 87 -29.18 -19.56 -5.39
C ASN A 87 -28.20 -19.86 -6.54
N ILE A 88 -27.21 -19.01 -6.80
CA ILE A 88 -26.13 -19.31 -7.75
C ILE A 88 -25.19 -20.32 -7.10
N LYS A 89 -25.14 -21.52 -7.67
CA LYS A 89 -24.33 -22.67 -7.20
C LYS A 89 -23.24 -23.07 -8.19
N SER A 90 -23.30 -22.59 -9.43
CA SER A 90 -22.28 -22.81 -10.46
C SER A 90 -21.99 -21.53 -11.23
N LEU A 91 -20.73 -21.34 -11.61
CA LEU A 91 -20.28 -20.27 -12.51
C LEU A 91 -20.10 -20.76 -13.96
N GLU A 92 -20.57 -21.97 -14.30
CA GLU A 92 -20.47 -22.52 -15.66
C GLU A 92 -21.15 -21.59 -16.68
N GLY A 93 -20.37 -21.07 -17.61
CA GLY A 93 -20.75 -20.11 -18.63
C GLY A 93 -20.10 -18.73 -18.47
N VAL A 94 -19.68 -18.35 -17.26
CA VAL A 94 -18.99 -17.07 -16.98
C VAL A 94 -17.67 -16.97 -17.72
N GLU A 95 -17.02 -18.09 -18.07
CA GLU A 95 -15.79 -18.13 -18.88
C GLU A 95 -15.94 -17.50 -20.28
N ASN A 96 -17.17 -17.29 -20.76
CA ASN A 96 -17.45 -16.65 -22.05
C ASN A 96 -17.47 -15.12 -21.98
N CYS A 97 -17.48 -14.52 -20.78
CA CYS A 97 -17.53 -13.06 -20.58
C CYS A 97 -16.13 -12.42 -20.71
N LYS A 98 -15.43 -12.69 -21.82
CA LYS A 98 -13.97 -12.43 -21.96
C LYS A 98 -13.55 -10.96 -21.91
N ASN A 99 -14.48 -10.03 -22.15
CA ASN A 99 -14.20 -8.60 -22.18
C ASN A 99 -14.47 -7.88 -20.86
N LEU A 100 -14.90 -8.62 -19.82
CA LEU A 100 -15.18 -8.05 -18.51
C LEU A 100 -13.96 -7.34 -17.93
N LYS A 101 -14.21 -6.17 -17.37
CA LYS A 101 -13.23 -5.37 -16.64
C LYS A 101 -13.40 -5.52 -15.14
N ASN A 102 -14.64 -5.60 -14.66
CA ASN A 102 -14.95 -5.60 -13.24
C ASN A 102 -15.89 -6.77 -12.91
N LEU A 103 -15.61 -7.47 -11.83
CA LEU A 103 -16.39 -8.63 -11.35
C LEU A 103 -16.70 -8.48 -9.87
N SER A 104 -17.95 -8.74 -9.49
CA SER A 104 -18.35 -8.80 -8.08
C SER A 104 -19.15 -10.07 -7.81
N PHE A 105 -18.72 -10.80 -6.78
CA PHE A 105 -19.38 -12.01 -6.29
C PHE A 105 -19.85 -11.75 -4.86
N LYS A 106 -21.16 -11.65 -4.66
CA LYS A 106 -21.76 -11.31 -3.38
C LYS A 106 -22.80 -12.35 -2.99
N ASN A 107 -22.80 -12.79 -1.73
CA ASN A 107 -23.80 -13.74 -1.22
C ASN A 107 -23.95 -15.00 -2.11
N LEU A 108 -22.85 -15.56 -2.64
CA LEU A 108 -22.92 -16.73 -3.52
C LEU A 108 -22.66 -18.03 -2.76
N ASN A 109 -23.37 -19.09 -3.13
CA ASN A 109 -23.11 -20.43 -2.63
C ASN A 109 -22.36 -21.30 -3.66
N VAL A 110 -21.28 -20.74 -4.20
CA VAL A 110 -20.37 -21.38 -5.16
C VAL A 110 -19.10 -21.83 -4.43
N THR A 111 -18.64 -23.04 -4.69
CA THR A 111 -17.34 -23.52 -4.18
C THR A 111 -16.23 -23.43 -5.25
N ASP A 112 -16.55 -23.68 -6.52
CA ASP A 112 -15.57 -23.70 -7.62
C ASP A 112 -15.58 -22.37 -8.43
N PHE A 113 -14.54 -21.56 -8.26
CA PHE A 113 -14.32 -20.35 -9.06
C PHE A 113 -13.42 -20.56 -10.28
N SER A 114 -13.08 -21.80 -10.66
CA SER A 114 -12.17 -22.10 -11.79
C SER A 114 -12.63 -21.50 -13.14
N LYS A 115 -13.92 -21.20 -13.30
CA LYS A 115 -14.52 -20.63 -14.51
C LYS A 115 -14.06 -19.19 -14.80
N ILE A 116 -13.51 -18.48 -13.82
CA ILE A 116 -13.02 -17.11 -14.04
C ILE A 116 -11.56 -17.07 -14.52
N LYS A 117 -10.82 -18.20 -14.51
CA LYS A 117 -9.36 -18.22 -14.71
C LYS A 117 -8.84 -17.58 -16.00
N ASP A 118 -9.67 -17.56 -17.05
CA ASP A 118 -9.32 -17.06 -18.39
C ASP A 118 -9.84 -15.64 -18.68
N LEU A 119 -10.45 -14.97 -17.69
CA LEU A 119 -10.98 -13.61 -17.82
C LEU A 119 -9.87 -12.55 -17.69
N ARG A 120 -8.88 -12.61 -18.59
CA ARG A 120 -7.62 -11.84 -18.49
C ARG A 120 -7.77 -10.33 -18.58
N ASN A 121 -8.93 -9.81 -18.94
CA ASN A 121 -9.20 -8.37 -19.02
C ASN A 121 -9.71 -7.77 -17.70
N VAL A 122 -9.98 -8.61 -16.70
CA VAL A 122 -10.47 -8.16 -15.39
C VAL A 122 -9.37 -7.38 -14.67
N LYS A 123 -9.73 -6.16 -14.27
CA LYS A 123 -8.93 -5.22 -13.50
C LYS A 123 -9.37 -5.14 -12.05
N GLU A 124 -10.65 -5.32 -11.78
CA GLU A 124 -11.21 -5.20 -10.43
C GLU A 124 -12.06 -6.43 -10.11
N ILE A 125 -11.82 -7.02 -8.94
CA ILE A 125 -12.61 -8.16 -8.46
C ILE A 125 -12.96 -8.01 -6.99
N SER A 126 -14.21 -8.26 -6.64
CA SER A 126 -14.67 -8.29 -5.25
C SER A 126 -15.40 -9.58 -4.90
N PHE A 127 -15.18 -10.03 -3.67
CA PHE A 127 -15.86 -11.17 -3.08
C PHE A 127 -16.43 -10.78 -1.73
N GLU A 128 -17.73 -10.97 -1.56
CA GLU A 128 -18.45 -10.62 -0.35
C GLU A 128 -19.32 -11.78 0.13
N ASN A 129 -19.19 -12.14 1.40
CA ASN A 129 -20.11 -13.05 2.09
C ASN A 129 -20.27 -14.41 1.36
N LEU A 130 -19.14 -15.02 0.97
CA LEU A 130 -19.11 -16.34 0.34
C LEU A 130 -19.12 -17.46 1.38
N ASN A 131 -19.45 -18.68 0.94
CA ASN A 131 -19.26 -19.86 1.76
C ASN A 131 -17.76 -20.07 2.11
N LYS A 132 -17.50 -20.67 3.27
CA LYS A 132 -16.14 -20.93 3.78
C LYS A 132 -15.31 -21.89 2.92
N ASP A 133 -15.99 -22.70 2.11
CA ASP A 133 -15.38 -23.73 1.25
C ASP A 133 -15.08 -23.20 -0.17
N ALA A 134 -15.26 -21.90 -0.41
CA ALA A 134 -15.03 -21.27 -1.70
C ALA A 134 -13.54 -21.28 -2.07
N ASP A 135 -13.20 -21.98 -3.15
CA ASP A 135 -11.88 -21.96 -3.75
C ASP A 135 -11.77 -20.84 -4.78
N ILE A 136 -11.27 -19.70 -4.31
CA ILE A 136 -11.00 -18.51 -5.13
C ILE A 136 -9.59 -18.50 -5.73
N SER A 137 -8.84 -19.62 -5.73
CA SER A 137 -7.46 -19.68 -6.23
C SER A 137 -7.31 -19.28 -7.71
N ALA A 138 -8.39 -19.36 -8.49
CA ALA A 138 -8.43 -18.94 -9.88
C ALA A 138 -7.99 -17.48 -10.10
N ILE A 139 -8.15 -16.59 -9.10
CA ILE A 139 -7.76 -15.17 -9.21
C ILE A 139 -6.26 -14.98 -9.46
N SER A 140 -5.42 -15.94 -9.07
CA SER A 140 -3.98 -15.89 -9.35
C SER A 140 -3.64 -15.93 -10.85
N ASN A 141 -4.60 -16.25 -11.73
CA ASN A 141 -4.43 -16.21 -13.19
C ASN A 141 -4.79 -14.85 -13.81
N LEU A 142 -5.43 -13.96 -13.05
CA LEU A 142 -5.92 -12.67 -13.53
C LEU A 142 -4.83 -11.60 -13.42
N THR A 143 -3.75 -11.77 -14.20
CA THR A 143 -2.52 -10.97 -14.08
C THR A 143 -2.66 -9.49 -14.45
N ASN A 144 -3.83 -9.06 -14.93
CA ASN A 144 -4.16 -7.65 -15.15
C ASN A 144 -4.95 -7.00 -14.00
N LEU A 145 -5.18 -7.72 -12.90
CA LEU A 145 -5.83 -7.16 -11.72
C LEU A 145 -5.05 -5.96 -11.17
N GLU A 146 -5.78 -4.88 -10.94
CA GLU A 146 -5.35 -3.65 -10.30
C GLU A 146 -5.96 -3.55 -8.89
N LYS A 147 -7.16 -4.11 -8.66
CA LYS A 147 -7.86 -4.06 -7.36
C LYS A 147 -8.49 -5.38 -6.96
N ILE A 148 -8.33 -5.75 -5.68
CA ILE A 148 -8.99 -6.91 -5.07
C ILE A 148 -9.67 -6.47 -3.76
N SER A 149 -10.92 -6.89 -3.57
CA SER A 149 -11.65 -6.68 -2.32
C SER A 149 -12.20 -8.02 -1.79
N PHE A 150 -11.95 -8.26 -0.51
CA PHE A 150 -12.47 -9.37 0.28
C PHE A 150 -13.24 -8.82 1.48
N GLU A 151 -14.55 -9.02 1.49
CA GLU A 151 -15.44 -8.46 2.50
C GLU A 151 -16.23 -9.60 3.17
N ASN A 152 -16.18 -9.68 4.50
CA ASN A 152 -16.93 -10.70 5.25
C ASN A 152 -16.64 -12.14 4.77
N LEU A 153 -15.36 -12.46 4.55
CA LEU A 153 -14.94 -13.79 4.05
C LEU A 153 -14.22 -14.59 5.14
N LYS A 154 -14.77 -15.77 5.46
CA LYS A 154 -14.16 -16.74 6.40
C LYS A 154 -13.76 -18.00 5.66
N LEU A 155 -12.81 -17.86 4.74
CA LEU A 155 -12.37 -18.95 3.87
C LEU A 155 -11.49 -19.92 4.63
N ASN A 156 -11.64 -21.22 4.37
CA ASN A 156 -10.71 -22.23 4.86
C ASN A 156 -9.29 -22.02 4.30
N LYS A 157 -9.19 -21.42 3.11
CA LYS A 157 -7.92 -21.20 2.41
C LYS A 157 -7.99 -19.99 1.48
N TYR A 158 -7.07 -19.04 1.67
CA TYR A 158 -6.82 -17.98 0.70
C TYR A 158 -5.81 -18.40 -0.36
N PRO A 159 -5.79 -17.73 -1.53
CA PRO A 159 -4.80 -17.99 -2.57
C PRO A 159 -3.38 -17.70 -2.07
N ASN A 160 -2.48 -18.68 -2.17
CA ASN A 160 -1.08 -18.52 -1.74
C ASN A 160 -0.20 -17.75 -2.76
N SER A 161 -0.72 -17.49 -3.96
CA SER A 161 0.05 -16.98 -5.10
C SER A 161 -0.37 -15.56 -5.53
N LEU A 162 -0.84 -14.72 -4.58
CA LEU A 162 -1.16 -13.32 -4.87
C LEU A 162 0.06 -12.50 -5.31
N SER A 163 1.26 -12.92 -4.91
CA SER A 163 2.55 -12.30 -5.27
C SER A 163 2.82 -12.17 -6.77
N ASN A 164 2.12 -12.94 -7.62
CA ASN A 164 2.27 -12.88 -9.08
C ASN A 164 1.45 -11.75 -9.72
N LEU A 165 0.51 -11.15 -8.99
CA LEU A 165 -0.39 -10.11 -9.47
C LEU A 165 0.27 -8.73 -9.37
N THR A 166 1.42 -8.57 -10.02
CA THR A 166 2.34 -7.42 -9.87
C THR A 166 1.78 -6.06 -10.31
N LYS A 167 0.60 -6.05 -10.94
CA LYS A 167 -0.16 -4.84 -11.29
C LYS A 167 -1.14 -4.36 -10.22
N LEU A 168 -1.29 -5.13 -9.13
CA LEU A 168 -2.16 -4.73 -8.02
C LEU A 168 -1.68 -3.42 -7.40
N LYS A 169 -2.65 -2.52 -7.23
CA LYS A 169 -2.51 -1.23 -6.56
C LYS A 169 -3.29 -1.18 -5.26
N GLU A 170 -4.40 -1.90 -5.19
CA GLU A 170 -5.30 -1.87 -4.05
C GLU A 170 -5.70 -3.29 -3.64
N ILE A 171 -5.50 -3.60 -2.35
CA ILE A 171 -6.03 -4.80 -1.71
C ILE A 171 -6.78 -4.39 -0.46
N THR A 172 -8.07 -4.69 -0.44
CA THR A 172 -8.92 -4.47 0.73
C THR A 172 -9.41 -5.80 1.28
N MET A 173 -9.22 -6.01 2.57
CA MET A 173 -9.65 -7.18 3.31
C MET A 173 -10.30 -6.71 4.60
N ARG A 174 -11.62 -6.71 4.67
CA ARG A 174 -12.34 -6.37 5.90
C ARG A 174 -13.12 -7.56 6.38
N ASN A 175 -13.10 -7.74 7.69
CA ASN A 175 -13.86 -8.80 8.34
C ASN A 175 -13.48 -10.20 7.81
N THR A 176 -12.19 -10.39 7.47
CA THR A 176 -11.67 -11.65 6.93
C THR A 176 -10.94 -12.48 7.99
N ASN A 177 -10.53 -13.70 7.66
CA ASN A 177 -9.57 -14.51 8.41
C ASN A 177 -8.22 -14.63 7.66
N PHE A 178 -7.88 -13.64 6.82
CA PHE A 178 -6.61 -13.63 6.08
C PHE A 178 -5.44 -13.29 6.99
N LYS A 179 -4.46 -14.20 7.08
CA LYS A 179 -3.23 -14.02 7.88
C LYS A 179 -1.94 -14.10 7.08
N ASN A 180 -2.00 -14.54 5.83
CA ASN A 180 -0.83 -14.82 5.02
C ASN A 180 -0.33 -13.57 4.27
N VAL A 181 -0.01 -12.49 5.01
CA VAL A 181 0.51 -11.25 4.41
C VAL A 181 1.84 -11.49 3.68
N SER A 182 2.60 -12.52 4.05
CA SER A 182 3.83 -12.94 3.32
C SER A 182 3.58 -13.25 1.83
N SER A 183 2.35 -13.65 1.47
CA SER A 183 1.95 -13.85 0.07
C SER A 183 1.91 -12.56 -0.76
N LEU A 184 2.00 -11.39 -0.12
CA LEU A 184 1.96 -10.07 -0.76
C LEU A 184 3.36 -9.48 -1.00
N LYS A 185 4.43 -10.06 -0.43
CA LYS A 185 5.78 -9.45 -0.34
C LYS A 185 6.44 -8.95 -1.64
N ASN A 186 5.96 -9.40 -2.81
CA ASN A 186 6.50 -8.98 -4.11
C ASN A 186 5.67 -7.88 -4.78
N LEU A 187 4.56 -7.45 -4.16
CA LEU A 187 3.66 -6.42 -4.69
C LEU A 187 4.18 -5.02 -4.37
N THR A 188 5.38 -4.71 -4.84
CA THR A 188 6.08 -3.44 -4.56
C THR A 188 5.39 -2.21 -5.13
N ASN A 189 4.48 -2.39 -6.10
CA ASN A 189 3.62 -1.35 -6.67
C ASN A 189 2.30 -1.16 -5.91
N LEU A 190 2.05 -1.91 -4.83
CA LEU A 190 0.84 -1.78 -4.05
C LEU A 190 0.82 -0.41 -3.35
N GLU A 191 -0.25 0.36 -3.58
CA GLU A 191 -0.43 1.72 -3.06
C GLU A 191 -1.32 1.70 -1.80
N ILE A 192 -2.37 0.85 -1.81
CA ILE A 192 -3.37 0.76 -0.76
C ILE A 192 -3.44 -0.68 -0.25
N LEU A 193 -3.23 -0.85 1.06
CA LEU A 193 -3.47 -2.11 1.76
C LEU A 193 -4.34 -1.87 2.99
N ILE A 194 -5.52 -2.49 2.98
CA ILE A 194 -6.46 -2.45 4.09
C ILE A 194 -6.65 -3.89 4.58
N ILE A 195 -6.24 -4.20 5.80
CA ILE A 195 -6.53 -5.46 6.47
C ILE A 195 -7.13 -5.15 7.84
N LYS A 196 -8.45 -4.94 7.84
CA LYS A 196 -9.20 -4.58 9.04
C LYS A 196 -9.81 -5.81 9.69
N GLY A 197 -9.50 -6.01 10.97
CA GLY A 197 -10.11 -7.08 11.77
C GLY A 197 -11.59 -6.82 12.09
N GLN A 198 -12.21 -7.74 12.82
CA GLN A 198 -13.57 -7.56 13.32
C GLN A 198 -13.49 -6.71 14.60
N GLY A 199 -14.02 -5.49 14.55
CA GLY A 199 -13.85 -4.52 15.64
C GLY A 199 -14.25 -5.01 17.03
N VAL A 200 -13.56 -4.50 18.05
CA VAL A 200 -13.72 -4.89 19.47
C VAL A 200 -14.97 -4.26 20.13
N TYR A 201 -15.82 -3.54 19.39
CA TYR A 201 -16.99 -2.82 19.95
C TYR A 201 -18.30 -3.61 20.00
N GLY A 202 -18.27 -4.92 19.77
CA GLY A 202 -19.44 -5.76 19.98
C GLY A 202 -19.11 -7.24 20.15
N SER A 203 -19.00 -7.70 21.40
CA SER A 203 -19.35 -9.07 21.83
C SER A 203 -18.87 -10.25 20.94
N CYS A 204 -17.64 -10.26 20.42
CA CYS A 204 -17.08 -11.44 19.74
C CYS A 204 -15.68 -11.74 20.29
N ASN A 205 -15.59 -12.82 21.07
CA ASN A 205 -14.39 -13.28 21.77
C ASN A 205 -13.46 -14.17 20.91
N GLU A 206 -13.58 -14.13 19.58
CA GLU A 206 -12.78 -15.00 18.70
C GLU A 206 -11.45 -14.34 18.36
N LYS A 207 -10.51 -14.36 19.33
CA LYS A 207 -9.13 -13.85 19.21
C LYS A 207 -8.32 -14.53 18.09
N GLU A 208 -8.78 -15.65 17.55
CA GLU A 208 -8.00 -16.51 16.65
C GLU A 208 -7.94 -16.02 15.20
N GLU A 209 -8.59 -14.92 14.82
CA GLU A 209 -8.67 -14.50 13.41
C GLU A 209 -8.00 -13.15 13.08
N GLN A 210 -7.44 -12.46 14.07
CA GLN A 210 -6.77 -11.16 13.90
C GLN A 210 -5.29 -11.30 13.51
N LEU A 211 -4.71 -10.27 12.87
CA LEU A 211 -3.27 -10.20 12.56
C LEU A 211 -2.44 -9.95 13.83
N THR A 212 -1.27 -10.56 13.89
CA THR A 212 -0.20 -10.29 14.87
C THR A 212 1.07 -9.78 14.18
N ASP A 213 2.08 -9.41 14.96
CA ASP A 213 3.38 -8.91 14.47
C ASP A 213 4.05 -9.90 13.49
N GLU A 214 3.94 -11.21 13.76
CA GLU A 214 4.47 -12.27 12.88
C GLU A 214 3.81 -12.30 11.51
N ASN A 215 2.53 -11.91 11.42
CA ASN A 215 1.85 -11.83 10.15
C ASN A 215 2.37 -10.66 9.32
N ILE A 216 2.65 -9.51 9.94
CA ILE A 216 2.99 -8.27 9.22
C ILE A 216 4.48 -8.07 8.93
N LYS A 217 5.37 -8.98 9.33
CA LYS A 217 6.84 -8.83 9.17
C LYS A 217 7.32 -8.53 7.74
N ASP A 218 6.62 -9.07 6.74
CA ASP A 218 6.97 -8.89 5.33
C ASP A 218 6.42 -7.59 4.72
N LEU A 219 5.63 -6.79 5.47
CA LEU A 219 5.14 -5.48 4.99
C LEU A 219 6.28 -4.54 4.62
N SER A 220 7.45 -4.69 5.23
CA SER A 220 8.65 -3.88 4.98
C SER A 220 9.09 -3.85 3.50
N THR A 221 8.65 -4.84 2.70
CA THR A 221 8.92 -4.93 1.26
C THR A 221 7.99 -4.07 0.41
N LEU A 222 6.81 -3.69 0.92
CA LEU A 222 5.76 -2.99 0.20
C LEU A 222 5.98 -1.47 0.18
N THR A 223 7.19 -1.07 -0.23
CA THR A 223 7.67 0.33 -0.20
C THR A 223 6.88 1.31 -1.08
N GLY A 224 5.95 0.81 -1.91
CA GLY A 224 5.00 1.61 -2.68
C GLY A 224 3.79 2.11 -1.88
N LEU A 225 3.53 1.59 -0.68
CA LEU A 225 2.32 1.90 0.09
C LEU A 225 2.23 3.39 0.46
N THR A 226 1.08 3.99 0.15
CA THR A 226 0.66 5.33 0.60
C THR A 226 -0.47 5.24 1.61
N TRP A 227 -1.26 4.16 1.61
CA TRP A 227 -2.35 3.91 2.55
C TRP A 227 -2.22 2.53 3.19
N LEU A 228 -2.14 2.51 4.53
CA LEU A 228 -2.15 1.28 5.32
C LEU A 228 -3.19 1.35 6.44
N ASP A 229 -4.17 0.45 6.40
CA ASP A 229 -5.13 0.26 7.50
C ASP A 229 -4.97 -1.14 8.08
N LEU A 230 -4.53 -1.20 9.34
CA LEU A 230 -4.37 -2.41 10.15
C LEU A 230 -5.23 -2.33 11.41
N SER A 231 -6.34 -1.58 11.37
CA SER A 231 -7.22 -1.41 12.51
C SER A 231 -7.88 -2.73 12.94
N ASP A 232 -8.24 -2.81 14.22
CA ASP A 232 -8.94 -3.92 14.86
C ASP A 232 -8.18 -5.27 14.81
N ASN A 233 -6.84 -5.21 14.90
CA ASN A 233 -5.95 -6.37 14.96
C ASN A 233 -5.29 -6.52 16.36
N GLN A 234 -4.27 -7.39 16.46
CA GLN A 234 -3.47 -7.63 17.67
C GLN A 234 -2.00 -7.23 17.47
N ILE A 235 -1.76 -6.14 16.74
CA ILE A 235 -0.40 -5.64 16.50
C ILE A 235 0.12 -4.98 17.77
N THR A 236 1.35 -5.30 18.13
CA THR A 236 2.06 -4.71 19.27
C THR A 236 3.36 -4.02 18.86
N ASP A 237 3.92 -4.36 17.70
CA ASP A 237 5.17 -3.83 17.18
C ASP A 237 5.02 -3.34 15.72
N LEU A 238 5.48 -2.11 15.46
CA LEU A 238 5.40 -1.45 14.13
C LEU A 238 6.72 -1.49 13.34
N SER A 239 7.73 -2.25 13.77
CA SER A 239 9.06 -2.31 13.13
C SER A 239 8.97 -2.73 11.66
N SER A 240 7.95 -3.51 11.30
CA SER A 240 7.69 -3.98 9.95
C SER A 240 7.28 -2.87 8.97
N ILE A 241 6.84 -1.71 9.47
CA ILE A 241 6.38 -0.58 8.63
C ILE A 241 7.35 0.62 8.63
N LYS A 242 8.46 0.54 9.38
CA LYS A 242 9.40 1.66 9.57
C LYS A 242 10.00 2.24 8.27
N ASN A 243 10.10 1.42 7.22
CA ASN A 243 10.70 1.80 5.94
C ASN A 243 9.66 2.24 4.89
N LEU A 244 8.37 2.27 5.23
CA LEU A 244 7.28 2.63 4.32
C LEU A 244 7.16 4.16 4.20
N THR A 245 8.26 4.81 3.80
CA THR A 245 8.44 6.27 3.81
C THR A 245 7.50 7.06 2.88
N LYS A 246 6.72 6.37 2.04
CA LYS A 246 5.68 6.95 1.20
C LYS A 246 4.29 6.96 1.86
N LEU A 247 4.14 6.41 3.07
CA LEU A 247 2.85 6.39 3.75
C LEU A 247 2.33 7.80 4.02
N GLU A 248 1.10 8.04 3.58
CA GLU A 248 0.32 9.26 3.77
C GLU A 248 -0.83 8.99 4.77
N HIS A 249 -1.40 7.77 4.77
CA HIS A 249 -2.49 7.37 5.64
C HIS A 249 -2.14 6.11 6.43
N LEU A 250 -2.22 6.18 7.76
CA LEU A 250 -1.96 5.06 8.66
C LEU A 250 -3.04 4.91 9.73
N TYR A 251 -3.79 3.81 9.65
CA TYR A 251 -4.85 3.48 10.61
C TYR A 251 -4.48 2.23 11.42
N LEU A 252 -4.41 2.40 12.74
CA LEU A 252 -3.99 1.42 13.74
C LEU A 252 -5.02 1.26 14.86
N SER A 253 -6.22 1.82 14.69
CA SER A 253 -7.20 1.87 15.77
C SER A 253 -7.60 0.48 16.25
N GLY A 254 -7.84 0.30 17.55
CA GLY A 254 -8.28 -1.00 18.11
C GLY A 254 -7.18 -2.05 18.29
N ASN A 255 -5.92 -1.71 17.99
CA ASN A 255 -4.76 -2.51 18.40
C ASN A 255 -4.46 -2.28 19.89
N ASN A 256 -5.30 -2.85 20.76
CA ASN A 256 -5.37 -2.54 22.19
C ASN A 256 -4.08 -2.81 23.00
N ASN A 257 -3.06 -3.43 22.41
CA ASN A 257 -1.77 -3.70 23.04
C ASN A 257 -0.59 -2.95 22.39
N LEU A 258 -0.85 -2.08 21.41
CA LEU A 258 0.18 -1.23 20.82
C LEU A 258 0.56 -0.12 21.80
N GLU A 259 1.84 -0.04 22.16
CA GLU A 259 2.37 0.87 23.21
C GLU A 259 3.32 1.94 22.68
N SER A 260 3.96 1.74 21.51
CA SER A 260 4.92 2.70 20.95
C SER A 260 4.67 3.01 19.48
N LEU A 261 4.96 4.27 19.11
CA LEU A 261 4.98 4.78 17.75
C LEU A 261 6.42 5.04 17.24
N ASP A 262 7.45 4.64 17.97
CA ASP A 262 8.86 4.91 17.57
C ASP A 262 9.19 4.50 16.13
N PRO A 263 8.70 3.36 15.60
CA PRO A 263 8.98 2.96 14.23
C PRO A 263 8.43 3.91 13.15
N ILE A 264 7.45 4.76 13.46
CA ILE A 264 6.83 5.67 12.49
C ILE A 264 7.45 7.08 12.46
N LYS A 265 8.44 7.35 13.32
CA LYS A 265 9.04 8.69 13.48
C LYS A 265 9.63 9.30 12.19
N ASP A 266 10.05 8.45 11.26
CA ASP A 266 10.70 8.84 10.00
C ASP A 266 9.71 8.84 8.80
N LEU A 267 8.43 8.52 9.03
CA LEU A 267 7.37 8.51 8.01
C LEU A 267 6.85 9.93 7.75
N THR A 268 7.76 10.84 7.37
CA THR A 268 7.52 12.29 7.25
C THR A 268 6.44 12.71 6.25
N LYS A 269 5.95 11.79 5.41
CA LYS A 269 4.83 11.99 4.48
C LYS A 269 3.45 11.72 5.07
N LEU A 270 3.36 11.24 6.31
CA LEU A 270 2.08 10.98 6.96
C LEU A 270 1.23 12.26 7.07
N GLU A 271 0.03 12.19 6.54
CA GLU A 271 -1.00 13.23 6.59
C GLU A 271 -2.15 12.85 7.53
N ASP A 272 -2.50 11.56 7.61
CA ASP A 272 -3.58 11.04 8.48
C ASP A 272 -3.08 9.88 9.33
N LEU A 273 -3.19 10.04 10.65
CA LEU A 273 -2.81 9.04 11.64
C LEU A 273 -3.95 8.81 12.64
N ASN A 274 -4.41 7.56 12.73
CA ASN A 274 -5.35 7.13 13.76
C ASN A 274 -4.82 5.93 14.54
N PHE A 275 -4.54 6.12 15.82
CA PHE A 275 -4.19 5.05 16.76
C PHE A 275 -5.13 5.05 17.98
N SER A 276 -6.39 5.45 17.76
CA SER A 276 -7.42 5.39 18.80
C SER A 276 -7.53 3.99 19.36
N LEU A 277 -7.73 3.87 20.66
CA LEU A 277 -7.94 2.61 21.36
C LEU A 277 -6.70 1.72 21.32
N THR A 278 -5.56 2.36 21.57
CA THR A 278 -4.27 1.72 21.81
C THR A 278 -3.75 2.13 23.19
N LYS A 279 -2.60 1.61 23.59
CA LYS A 279 -1.91 1.97 24.85
C LYS A 279 -0.81 3.01 24.64
N VAL A 280 -0.66 3.55 23.43
CA VAL A 280 0.37 4.54 23.09
C VAL A 280 0.22 5.78 23.95
N ASN A 281 1.21 6.09 24.80
CA ASN A 281 1.24 7.27 25.67
C ASN A 281 2.30 8.32 25.29
N ASN A 282 3.33 7.93 24.55
CA ASN A 282 4.42 8.80 24.15
C ASN A 282 4.22 9.33 22.71
N LEU A 283 4.00 10.64 22.57
CA LEU A 283 3.81 11.31 21.27
C LEU A 283 5.12 11.83 20.65
N LYS A 284 6.28 11.65 21.29
CA LYS A 284 7.58 12.12 20.77
C LYS A 284 7.87 11.70 19.32
N PRO A 285 7.52 10.47 18.87
CA PRO A 285 7.70 10.08 17.47
C PRO A 285 7.00 10.99 16.45
N LEU A 286 5.98 11.74 16.86
CA LEU A 286 5.19 12.60 15.97
C LEU A 286 5.84 13.97 15.70
N GLU A 287 6.88 14.36 16.46
CA GLU A 287 7.44 15.72 16.47
C GLU A 287 7.90 16.23 15.09
N ASN A 288 8.35 15.32 14.22
CA ASN A 288 8.86 15.64 12.89
C ASN A 288 7.87 15.39 11.74
N LEU A 289 6.65 14.93 12.02
CA LEU A 289 5.63 14.61 11.01
C LEU A 289 4.89 15.88 10.55
N LYS A 290 5.63 16.85 10.02
CA LYS A 290 5.14 18.21 9.72
C LYS A 290 4.01 18.27 8.68
N ASP A 291 3.84 17.21 7.90
CA ASP A 291 2.76 17.07 6.91
C ASP A 291 1.45 16.54 7.51
N LEU A 292 1.43 16.16 8.80
CA LEU A 292 0.26 15.62 9.49
C LEU A 292 -0.87 16.67 9.59
N LYS A 293 -2.03 16.32 9.03
CA LYS A 293 -3.28 17.11 8.99
C LYS A 293 -4.33 16.55 9.94
N THR A 294 -4.40 15.22 10.02
CA THR A 294 -5.37 14.50 10.84
C THR A 294 -4.66 13.64 11.88
N LEU A 295 -5.06 13.79 13.15
CA LEU A 295 -4.53 13.01 14.26
C LEU A 295 -5.66 12.58 15.20
N LYS A 296 -5.84 11.25 15.33
CA LYS A 296 -6.90 10.66 16.17
C LYS A 296 -6.34 9.64 17.15
N PHE A 297 -6.60 9.85 18.44
CA PHE A 297 -6.20 8.93 19.51
C PHE A 297 -7.18 8.96 20.69
N ILE A 298 -8.39 8.47 20.44
CA ILE A 298 -9.44 8.32 21.44
C ILE A 298 -9.10 7.16 22.37
N ARG A 299 -9.37 7.26 23.67
CA ARG A 299 -9.16 6.16 24.63
C ARG A 299 -10.44 5.81 25.39
N LEU A 300 -10.48 4.62 25.98
CA LEU A 300 -11.45 4.31 27.04
C LEU A 300 -10.82 4.61 28.40
N GLU A 301 -11.62 5.07 29.37
CA GLU A 301 -11.17 5.47 30.72
C GLU A 301 -10.33 4.40 31.43
N GLN A 302 -10.49 3.13 31.07
CA GLN A 302 -9.78 1.98 31.63
C GLN A 302 -8.32 1.82 31.19
N TYR A 303 -7.83 2.56 30.18
CA TYR A 303 -6.54 2.30 29.51
C TYR A 303 -5.39 3.29 29.82
N GLY A 304 -5.53 4.25 30.75
CA GLY A 304 -4.38 5.10 31.08
C GLY A 304 -4.55 6.01 32.30
N PRO A 305 -3.78 5.80 33.39
CA PRO A 305 -3.77 6.73 34.52
C PRO A 305 -2.96 8.02 34.25
N GLU A 306 -2.07 8.00 33.25
CA GLU A 306 -1.07 9.06 33.02
C GLU A 306 -1.53 10.12 32.01
N ASN A 307 -1.20 11.38 32.31
CA ASN A 307 -1.49 12.53 31.47
C ASN A 307 -0.68 12.47 30.16
N ILE A 308 -1.33 12.68 29.01
CA ILE A 308 -0.62 12.72 27.73
C ILE A 308 0.04 14.10 27.55
N ASP A 309 1.33 14.10 27.23
CA ASP A 309 2.08 15.30 26.86
C ASP A 309 1.89 15.62 25.37
N LEU A 310 1.29 16.77 25.08
CA LEU A 310 1.08 17.26 23.71
C LEU A 310 2.27 18.07 23.16
N THR A 311 3.32 18.34 23.94
CA THR A 311 4.49 19.15 23.52
C THR A 311 5.06 18.75 22.15
N PRO A 312 5.18 17.45 21.79
CA PRO A 312 5.63 17.03 20.46
C PRO A 312 4.80 17.57 19.29
N LEU A 313 3.53 17.95 19.52
CA LEU A 313 2.63 18.46 18.48
C LEU A 313 2.85 19.94 18.14
N THR A 314 3.69 20.66 18.88
CA THR A 314 3.86 22.12 18.77
C THR A 314 4.17 22.55 17.33
N ASN A 315 5.06 21.83 16.64
CA ASN A 315 5.50 22.16 15.28
C ASN A 315 4.60 21.62 14.15
N LEU A 316 3.54 20.89 14.49
CA LEU A 316 2.59 20.34 13.51
C LEU A 316 1.61 21.43 13.06
N THR A 317 2.09 22.34 12.22
CA THR A 317 1.36 23.56 11.81
C THR A 317 0.21 23.28 10.83
N LYS A 318 0.23 22.12 10.16
CA LYS A 318 -0.83 21.67 9.25
C LYS A 318 -1.96 20.89 9.93
N LEU A 319 -1.81 20.56 11.21
CA LEU A 319 -2.81 19.80 11.97
C LEU A 319 -4.10 20.61 12.11
N ASN A 320 -5.19 20.11 11.50
CA ASN A 320 -6.50 20.78 11.44
C ASN A 320 -7.70 19.86 11.75
N ASP A 321 -7.54 18.53 11.71
CA ASP A 321 -8.50 17.54 12.27
C ASP A 321 -7.83 16.84 13.45
N PHE A 322 -8.28 17.14 14.67
CA PHE A 322 -7.70 16.63 15.90
C PHE A 322 -8.78 16.04 16.81
N ASP A 323 -8.73 14.72 17.02
CA ASP A 323 -9.57 14.02 18.01
C ASP A 323 -8.70 13.32 19.06
N ALA A 324 -8.72 13.87 20.26
CA ALA A 324 -8.09 13.30 21.43
C ALA A 324 -9.08 13.21 22.59
N SER A 325 -10.34 12.91 22.28
CA SER A 325 -11.36 12.72 23.31
C SER A 325 -10.97 11.56 24.24
N HIS A 326 -11.26 11.71 25.54
CA HIS A 326 -10.90 10.73 26.57
C HIS A 326 -9.39 10.43 26.72
N ALA A 327 -8.51 11.27 26.18
CA ALA A 327 -7.08 11.00 26.15
C ALA A 327 -6.32 11.45 27.41
N ASN A 328 -7.02 11.83 28.50
CA ASN A 328 -6.43 12.26 29.77
C ASN A 328 -5.46 13.45 29.63
N ILE A 329 -5.78 14.43 28.77
CA ILE A 329 -4.98 15.64 28.54
C ILE A 329 -5.31 16.72 29.57
N SER A 330 -4.32 17.45 30.06
CA SER A 330 -4.51 18.60 30.96
C SER A 330 -3.92 19.92 30.43
N ASP A 331 -2.90 19.85 29.58
CA ASP A 331 -2.26 21.00 28.95
C ASP A 331 -2.48 20.97 27.43
N VAL A 332 -3.06 22.04 26.90
CA VAL A 332 -3.38 22.22 25.47
C VAL A 332 -2.52 23.30 24.80
N THR A 333 -1.48 23.79 25.47
CA THR A 333 -0.61 24.86 24.96
C THR A 333 -0.02 24.54 23.60
N ALA A 334 0.31 23.28 23.34
CA ALA A 334 0.85 22.82 22.06
C ALA A 334 -0.12 23.00 20.87
N LEU A 335 -1.42 23.19 21.12
CA LEU A 335 -2.44 23.45 20.09
C LEU A 335 -2.54 24.93 19.69
N LYS A 336 -1.87 25.83 20.42
CA LYS A 336 -1.87 27.27 20.14
C LYS A 336 -1.29 27.58 18.76
N GLY A 337 -1.90 28.51 18.06
CA GLY A 337 -1.54 28.96 16.72
C GLY A 337 -2.03 28.06 15.58
N LYS A 338 -2.70 26.94 15.88
CA LYS A 338 -3.25 26.03 14.86
C LYS A 338 -4.62 26.48 14.37
N THR A 339 -5.06 25.99 13.22
CA THR A 339 -6.42 26.26 12.70
C THR A 339 -7.13 24.93 12.52
N PHE A 340 -8.21 24.72 13.27
CA PHE A 340 -8.95 23.46 13.24
C PHE A 340 -10.22 23.57 12.39
N GLU A 341 -10.39 22.61 11.50
CA GLU A 341 -11.64 22.31 10.79
C GLU A 341 -12.50 21.34 11.62
N ALA A 342 -11.86 20.41 12.33
CA ALA A 342 -12.46 19.51 13.29
C ALA A 342 -11.60 19.46 14.57
N LEU A 343 -12.21 19.72 15.72
CA LEU A 343 -11.54 19.65 17.02
C LEU A 343 -12.44 18.96 18.04
N ASN A 344 -11.97 17.83 18.55
CA ASN A 344 -12.60 17.09 19.64
C ASN A 344 -11.57 16.81 20.75
N ILE A 345 -11.75 17.50 21.87
CA ILE A 345 -10.94 17.37 23.09
C ILE A 345 -11.81 17.13 24.31
N ASP A 346 -13.01 16.58 24.09
CA ASP A 346 -13.97 16.33 25.16
C ASP A 346 -13.50 15.21 26.09
N ASN A 347 -14.04 15.21 27.31
CA ASN A 347 -13.72 14.21 28.33
C ASN A 347 -12.22 14.12 28.67
N ASN A 348 -11.56 15.28 28.73
CA ASN A 348 -10.19 15.45 29.20
C ASN A 348 -10.14 16.18 30.56
N LYS A 349 -8.93 16.39 31.11
CA LYS A 349 -8.68 17.08 32.39
C LYS A 349 -8.19 18.52 32.21
N ILE A 350 -8.59 19.17 31.11
CA ILE A 350 -8.19 20.54 30.76
C ILE A 350 -8.87 21.52 31.71
N LYS A 351 -8.07 22.34 32.41
CA LYS A 351 -8.58 23.36 33.34
C LYS A 351 -8.51 24.78 32.77
N ASP A 352 -7.57 25.01 31.87
CA ASP A 352 -7.31 26.32 31.28
C ASP A 352 -7.43 26.25 29.75
N PHE A 353 -8.52 26.83 29.23
CA PHE A 353 -8.74 26.98 27.79
C PHE A 353 -8.29 28.35 27.28
N SER A 354 -7.83 29.26 28.15
CA SER A 354 -7.46 30.63 27.77
C SER A 354 -6.29 30.67 26.79
N VAL A 355 -5.39 29.69 26.87
CA VAL A 355 -4.21 29.54 26.00
C VAL A 355 -4.54 29.22 24.54
N ILE A 356 -5.73 28.66 24.27
CA ILE A 356 -6.23 28.29 22.93
C ILE A 356 -7.56 28.95 22.57
N LYS A 357 -7.88 30.08 23.22
CA LYS A 357 -9.17 30.76 23.07
C LYS A 357 -9.44 31.16 21.61
N ASP A 358 -8.44 31.69 20.92
CA ASP A 358 -8.57 32.16 19.54
C ASP A 358 -8.84 31.00 18.58
N GLU A 359 -8.22 29.84 18.82
CA GLU A 359 -8.42 28.60 18.05
C GLU A 359 -9.83 28.07 18.23
N LEU A 360 -10.34 28.06 19.46
CA LEU A 360 -11.71 27.65 19.77
C LEU A 360 -12.75 28.60 19.14
N GLU A 361 -12.50 29.92 19.13
CA GLU A 361 -13.38 30.89 18.48
C GLU A 361 -13.40 30.72 16.94
N LYS A 362 -12.23 30.51 16.32
CA LYS A 362 -12.12 30.21 14.89
C LYS A 362 -12.85 28.91 14.52
N PHE A 363 -12.64 27.85 15.30
CA PHE A 363 -13.31 26.56 15.09
C PHE A 363 -14.84 26.70 15.17
N LYS A 364 -15.37 27.40 16.17
CA LYS A 364 -16.82 27.68 16.27
C LYS A 364 -17.35 28.41 15.04
N LYS A 365 -16.58 29.37 14.49
CA LYS A 365 -16.96 30.07 13.24
C LYS A 365 -17.01 29.11 12.04
N TYR A 366 -16.05 28.19 11.93
CA TYR A 366 -16.05 27.15 10.90
C TYR A 366 -17.24 26.17 11.06
N LYS A 367 -17.52 25.70 12.28
CA LYS A 367 -18.68 24.84 12.57
C LYS A 367 -20.01 25.54 12.27
N ASN A 368 -20.16 26.82 12.65
CA ASN A 368 -21.34 27.63 12.34
C ASN A 368 -21.53 27.88 10.83
N TYR A 369 -20.46 27.75 10.02
CA TYR A 369 -20.54 27.83 8.55
C TYR A 369 -21.05 26.52 7.91
N GLN A 370 -20.98 25.40 8.65
CA GLN A 370 -21.37 24.07 8.19
C GLN A 370 -22.69 23.58 8.82
N GLU A 371 -23.07 24.06 10.01
CA GLU A 371 -24.27 23.64 10.73
C GLU A 371 -25.06 24.83 11.27
N ASN A 372 -26.14 25.21 10.57
CA ASN A 372 -27.34 25.71 11.26
C ASN A 372 -27.95 24.54 12.06
N GLN A 373 -27.42 24.24 13.25
CA GLN A 373 -28.14 23.70 14.42
C GLN A 373 -27.20 23.58 15.65
N THR A 374 -27.69 24.07 16.79
CA THR A 374 -27.23 23.96 18.20
C THR A 374 -25.94 24.70 18.67
N VAL A 375 -26.11 25.98 19.00
CA VAL A 375 -25.12 26.89 19.66
C VAL A 375 -25.35 27.03 21.18
N ASP A 376 -26.28 26.27 21.78
CA ASP A 376 -26.82 26.62 23.10
C ASP A 376 -26.03 26.13 24.32
N GLU A 377 -25.09 25.19 24.18
CA GLU A 377 -24.37 24.63 25.34
C GLU A 377 -23.18 25.48 25.83
N LEU A 378 -22.66 26.38 25.00
CA LEU A 378 -21.50 27.22 25.35
C LEU A 378 -21.87 28.54 26.04
N LYS A 379 -23.15 28.94 26.02
CA LYS A 379 -23.63 30.17 26.70
C LYS A 379 -23.89 29.96 28.20
N ALA A 380 -24.11 28.73 28.64
CA ALA A 380 -24.48 28.43 30.03
C ALA A 380 -23.30 28.45 31.02
N GLN A 381 -22.06 28.21 30.57
CA GLN A 381 -20.88 28.24 31.45
C GLN A 381 -20.39 29.65 31.78
N PHE A 382 -20.78 30.67 31.00
CA PHE A 382 -20.32 32.05 31.19
C PHE A 382 -21.10 32.79 32.31
N ILE A 383 -22.36 32.41 32.57
CA ILE A 383 -23.24 33.11 33.53
C ILE A 383 -22.98 32.70 34.98
N TYR A 384 -22.44 31.50 35.23
CA TYR A 384 -22.18 31.02 36.59
C TYR A 384 -21.03 31.77 37.28
N HIS A 385 -20.15 32.42 36.51
CA HIS A 385 -18.93 33.02 37.04
C HIS A 385 -19.13 34.45 37.61
N GLU A 386 -20.21 35.16 37.25
CA GLU A 386 -20.47 36.53 37.70
C GLU A 386 -21.19 36.66 39.06
N LEU A 387 -21.83 35.59 39.56
CA LEU A 387 -22.54 35.64 40.85
C LEU A 387 -21.63 35.47 42.08
N LYS A 388 -20.33 35.24 41.88
CA LYS A 388 -19.36 34.96 42.96
C LYS A 388 -18.92 36.21 43.74
N ASN A 389 -19.29 37.42 43.28
CA ASN A 389 -18.72 38.68 43.80
C ASN A 389 -19.71 39.60 44.55
N ILE A 390 -20.90 39.12 44.94
CA ILE A 390 -21.86 39.94 45.71
C ILE A 390 -22.01 39.35 47.12
N ASN A 391 -21.51 40.08 48.12
CA ASN A 391 -21.40 39.65 49.51
C ASN A 391 -22.44 40.33 50.41
N ASP A 392 -23.73 40.25 50.08
CA ASP A 392 -24.81 40.66 50.98
C ASP A 392 -26.10 39.83 50.78
N LYS A 393 -26.84 39.67 51.88
CA LYS A 393 -28.00 38.75 52.10
C LYS A 393 -29.00 38.69 50.95
N PHE A 394 -29.37 37.47 50.54
CA PHE A 394 -30.51 37.20 49.67
C PHE A 394 -31.59 36.39 50.41
N ASP A 395 -32.85 36.79 50.26
CA ASP A 395 -34.01 35.91 50.51
C ASP A 395 -34.51 35.41 49.15
N LEU A 396 -34.36 34.11 48.89
CA LEU A 396 -34.84 33.48 47.66
C LEU A 396 -36.15 32.73 47.95
N THR A 397 -37.21 33.15 47.26
CA THR A 397 -38.52 32.51 47.31
C THR A 397 -38.75 31.80 45.98
N LEU A 398 -38.86 30.48 46.01
CA LEU A 398 -39.20 29.68 44.83
C LEU A 398 -40.72 29.46 44.79
N LYS A 399 -41.36 29.81 43.67
CA LYS A 399 -42.77 29.47 43.34
C LYS A 399 -42.87 28.58 42.11
N ASP A 400 -43.44 27.38 42.27
CA ASP A 400 -43.75 26.53 41.12
C ASP A 400 -44.95 27.07 40.32
N GLU A 401 -45.28 26.42 39.19
CA GLU A 401 -46.37 26.80 38.29
C GLU A 401 -47.78 26.71 38.92
N HIS A 402 -47.88 26.21 40.16
CA HIS A 402 -49.11 26.18 40.95
C HIS A 402 -49.11 27.17 42.12
N GLY A 403 -48.08 28.01 42.24
CA GLY A 403 -47.99 29.06 43.24
C GLY A 403 -47.58 28.59 44.64
N THR A 404 -47.08 27.36 44.77
CA THR A 404 -46.57 26.85 46.05
C THR A 404 -45.23 27.50 46.35
N VAL A 405 -45.13 28.17 47.50
CA VAL A 405 -43.95 28.93 47.93
C VAL A 405 -43.06 28.07 48.83
N GLN A 406 -41.79 27.89 48.48
CA GLN A 406 -40.76 27.51 49.45
C GLN A 406 -39.70 28.62 49.57
N GLN A 407 -39.42 28.98 50.82
CA GLN A 407 -38.41 29.97 51.19
C GLN A 407 -37.10 29.24 51.45
N ILE A 408 -36.02 29.60 50.73
CA ILE A 408 -34.68 29.11 51.05
C ILE A 408 -33.99 30.16 51.91
N THR A 409 -33.80 29.85 53.19
CA THR A 409 -33.01 30.67 54.12
C THR A 409 -31.60 30.10 54.28
N ASN A 410 -30.69 30.87 54.90
CA ASN A 410 -29.31 30.44 55.17
C ASN A 410 -29.20 29.12 55.96
N ASP A 411 -30.24 28.74 56.71
CA ASP A 411 -30.24 27.51 57.52
C ASP A 411 -30.25 26.22 56.68
N ASN A 412 -30.63 26.33 55.41
CA ASN A 412 -30.74 25.25 54.44
C ASN A 412 -29.43 24.98 53.68
N LEU A 413 -28.37 25.74 53.94
CA LEU A 413 -27.07 25.61 53.29
C LEU A 413 -26.01 25.07 54.27
N LYS A 414 -25.12 24.20 53.78
CA LYS A 414 -23.92 23.69 54.48
C LYS A 414 -22.69 24.18 53.72
N LYS A 415 -21.78 24.87 54.41
CA LYS A 415 -20.47 25.22 53.85
C LYS A 415 -19.59 23.96 53.76
N ASN A 416 -19.09 23.67 52.57
CA ASN A 416 -18.15 22.60 52.27
C ASN A 416 -16.72 23.05 52.59
N GLU A 417 -15.81 22.10 52.78
CA GLU A 417 -14.41 22.36 53.15
C GLU A 417 -13.61 23.12 52.07
N ASP A 418 -14.05 23.05 50.81
CA ASP A 418 -13.49 23.79 49.68
C ASP A 418 -13.99 25.26 49.58
N GLY A 419 -14.85 25.67 50.51
CA GLY A 419 -15.43 27.02 50.56
C GLY A 419 -16.74 27.19 49.77
N THR A 420 -17.28 26.14 49.14
CA THR A 420 -18.60 26.16 48.49
C THR A 420 -19.74 25.94 49.48
N TYR A 421 -21.00 26.14 49.07
CA TYR A 421 -22.19 25.86 49.90
C TYR A 421 -23.10 24.84 49.20
N SER A 422 -23.55 23.81 49.91
CA SER A 422 -24.46 22.75 49.43
C SER A 422 -25.77 22.73 50.22
N LEU A 423 -26.90 22.34 49.61
CA LEU A 423 -28.19 22.27 50.30
C LEU A 423 -28.20 21.12 51.33
N LYS A 424 -28.65 21.36 52.57
CA LYS A 424 -28.96 20.27 53.52
C LYS A 424 -30.06 19.40 52.94
N THR A 425 -29.87 18.08 52.98
CA THR A 425 -30.73 17.07 52.35
C THR A 425 -32.20 17.29 52.70
N LEU A 426 -33.00 17.75 51.73
CA LEU A 426 -34.45 17.69 51.81
C LEU A 426 -34.87 16.24 51.55
N LYS A 427 -35.66 15.65 52.45
CA LYS A 427 -36.21 14.31 52.27
C LYS A 427 -37.00 14.24 50.96
N THR A 428 -36.58 13.30 50.13
CA THR A 428 -37.21 12.70 48.95
C THR A 428 -38.71 12.95 48.78
N THR A 429 -39.11 13.56 47.66
CA THR A 429 -39.72 12.93 46.46
C THR A 429 -40.27 14.08 45.60
N GLN A 430 -40.12 13.99 44.26
CA GLN A 430 -40.59 14.95 43.26
C GLN A 430 -39.69 16.18 43.00
N PHE A 431 -38.66 16.02 42.17
CA PHE A 431 -38.19 17.12 41.31
C PHE A 431 -37.83 16.53 39.93
N ASN A 432 -38.68 16.79 38.95
CA ASN A 432 -38.38 16.59 37.52
C ASN A 432 -37.57 17.80 37.05
N VAL A 433 -36.46 17.53 36.37
CA VAL A 433 -35.50 18.53 35.91
C VAL A 433 -36.06 19.22 34.66
N GLY A 434 -36.34 20.52 34.76
CA GLY A 434 -36.59 21.41 33.62
C GLY A 434 -37.73 22.41 33.85
N LYS A 435 -37.38 23.69 34.17
CA LYS A 435 -38.09 24.98 33.87
C LYS A 435 -37.65 26.14 34.80
N TYR A 436 -37.74 27.37 34.29
CA TYR A 436 -37.16 28.65 34.77
C TYR A 436 -37.92 29.35 35.94
N TRP A 437 -37.24 30.20 36.75
CA TRP A 437 -37.80 30.93 37.93
C TRP A 437 -37.44 32.45 37.94
N THR A 438 -38.22 33.32 38.61
CA THR A 438 -38.03 34.81 38.75
C THR A 438 -38.21 35.32 40.21
N VAL A 439 -37.52 36.41 40.62
CA VAL A 439 -37.37 36.89 42.05
C VAL A 439 -37.80 38.38 42.25
N ARG A 440 -38.32 38.79 43.44
CA ARG A 440 -38.72 40.19 43.85
C ARG A 440 -38.48 40.51 45.36
N ILE A 441 -38.19 41.78 45.76
CA ILE A 441 -37.84 42.29 47.13
C ILE A 441 -38.72 43.51 47.59
N ASP A 442 -38.93 43.71 48.92
CA ASP A 442 -39.86 44.65 49.62
C ASP A 442 -39.27 46.06 49.98
N ALA A 443 -40.11 47.13 50.03
CA ALA A 443 -39.77 48.52 49.65
C ALA A 443 -39.72 49.62 50.75
N ARG A 444 -39.93 49.35 52.05
CA ARG A 444 -40.07 50.44 53.07
C ARG A 444 -38.77 50.97 53.69
N GLU A 445 -37.77 50.12 53.91
CA GLU A 445 -36.40 50.57 54.27
C GLU A 445 -35.68 51.18 53.06
N LEU A 446 -36.10 50.79 51.84
CA LEU A 446 -35.69 51.43 50.60
C LEU A 446 -36.10 52.90 50.57
N ILE A 447 -37.36 53.26 50.90
CA ILE A 447 -37.81 54.67 50.81
C ILE A 447 -37.06 55.61 51.76
N ARG A 448 -36.79 55.18 53.01
CA ARG A 448 -36.04 55.99 53.99
C ARG A 448 -34.62 56.28 53.51
N LYS A 449 -33.94 55.23 53.04
CA LYS A 449 -32.59 55.31 52.49
C LYS A 449 -32.61 56.13 51.18
N GLU A 450 -33.56 55.85 50.30
CA GLU A 450 -33.72 56.48 48.99
C GLU A 450 -33.91 58.00 49.09
N LYS A 451 -34.72 58.52 50.04
CA LYS A 451 -34.98 59.97 50.11
C LYS A 451 -33.85 60.78 50.74
N ILE A 452 -33.18 60.24 51.76
CA ILE A 452 -31.96 60.87 52.30
C ILE A 452 -30.81 60.73 51.31
N ASP A 453 -30.68 59.58 50.65
CA ASP A 453 -29.74 59.36 49.56
C ASP A 453 -30.05 60.29 48.38
N GLN A 454 -31.31 60.65 48.11
CA GLN A 454 -31.65 61.64 47.08
C GLN A 454 -31.13 63.04 47.44
N VAL A 455 -31.31 63.53 48.67
CA VAL A 455 -30.77 64.84 49.09
C VAL A 455 -29.24 64.83 49.15
N ASN A 456 -28.63 63.74 49.63
CA ASN A 456 -27.17 63.56 49.63
C ASN A 456 -26.62 63.49 48.22
N LYS A 457 -27.27 62.73 47.34
CA LYS A 457 -26.90 62.60 45.94
C LYS A 457 -26.99 63.94 45.22
N VAL A 458 -28.04 64.74 45.45
CA VAL A 458 -28.13 66.09 44.85
C VAL A 458 -27.04 67.02 45.41
N TYR A 459 -26.74 66.96 46.70
CA TYR A 459 -25.62 67.70 47.28
C TYR A 459 -24.27 67.29 46.68
N ASP A 460 -23.98 65.99 46.66
CA ASP A 460 -22.75 65.42 46.11
C ASP A 460 -22.63 65.69 44.62
N ASP A 461 -23.73 65.61 43.86
CA ASP A 461 -23.76 65.92 42.43
C ASP A 461 -23.45 67.40 42.19
N ILE A 462 -23.99 68.33 42.99
CA ILE A 462 -23.69 69.77 42.85
C ILE A 462 -22.26 70.08 43.31
N VAL A 463 -21.78 69.51 44.42
CA VAL A 463 -20.38 69.67 44.88
C VAL A 463 -19.43 69.10 43.82
N LYS A 464 -19.73 67.93 43.27
CA LYS A 464 -18.98 67.29 42.19
C LYS A 464 -19.01 68.13 40.93
N ASN A 465 -20.13 68.78 40.61
CA ASN A 465 -20.19 69.74 39.51
C ASN A 465 -19.32 70.96 39.77
N ILE A 466 -19.33 71.53 40.98
CA ILE A 466 -18.44 72.65 41.36
C ILE A 466 -16.96 72.22 41.33
N GLU A 467 -16.63 71.01 41.79
CA GLU A 467 -15.28 70.45 41.76
C GLU A 467 -14.77 70.16 40.35
N ASN A 468 -15.65 69.62 39.51
CA ASN A 468 -15.32 69.26 38.13
C ASN A 468 -15.50 70.42 37.14
N ASP A 469 -16.06 71.55 37.58
CA ASP A 469 -16.13 72.74 36.75
C ASP A 469 -14.72 73.33 36.62
N ASN A 470 -14.06 72.94 35.54
CA ASN A 470 -12.70 73.37 35.21
C ASN A 470 -12.62 74.84 34.77
N SER A 471 -13.77 75.52 34.63
CA SER A 471 -13.85 76.94 34.34
C SER A 471 -13.63 77.81 35.60
N LEU A 472 -13.91 77.26 36.79
CA LEU A 472 -13.70 77.94 38.07
C LEU A 472 -12.28 77.70 38.62
N VAL A 473 -11.71 78.70 39.27
CA VAL A 473 -10.47 78.54 40.06
C VAL A 473 -10.79 78.03 41.47
N GLN A 474 -9.78 77.50 42.17
CA GLN A 474 -10.00 76.85 43.47
C GLN A 474 -10.67 77.77 44.50
N GLU A 475 -10.31 79.05 44.54
CA GLU A 475 -10.92 80.05 45.43
C GLU A 475 -12.42 80.27 45.19
N GLU A 476 -12.87 80.14 43.93
CA GLU A 476 -14.29 80.27 43.55
C GLU A 476 -15.07 79.01 43.93
N LYS A 477 -14.45 77.83 43.77
CA LYS A 477 -15.03 76.54 44.16
C LYS A 477 -15.26 76.45 45.66
N ASP A 478 -14.30 76.90 46.45
CA ASP A 478 -14.35 76.78 47.91
C ASP A 478 -15.44 77.67 48.53
N LYS A 479 -15.75 78.83 47.90
CA LYS A 479 -16.82 79.72 48.34
C LYS A 479 -18.22 79.15 48.07
N LEU A 480 -18.44 78.56 46.89
CA LEU A 480 -19.72 77.97 46.49
C LEU A 480 -20.11 76.74 47.33
N LYS A 481 -19.14 75.89 47.67
CA LYS A 481 -19.39 74.69 48.50
C LYS A 481 -19.89 75.03 49.90
N LYS A 482 -19.30 76.07 50.53
CA LYS A 482 -19.68 76.50 51.89
C LYS A 482 -21.15 76.93 51.99
N GLU A 483 -21.67 77.60 50.97
CA GLU A 483 -23.07 78.05 50.96
C GLU A 483 -24.03 76.89 50.68
N LEU A 484 -23.64 75.93 49.82
CA LEU A 484 -24.42 74.75 49.50
C LEU A 484 -24.55 73.78 50.69
N GLU A 485 -23.49 73.64 51.48
CA GLU A 485 -23.45 72.76 52.67
C GLU A 485 -24.46 73.21 53.74
N LYS A 486 -24.61 74.53 53.91
CA LYS A 486 -25.61 75.12 54.81
C LYS A 486 -27.04 74.81 54.37
N TYR A 487 -27.31 74.84 53.06
CA TYR A 487 -28.63 74.60 52.48
C TYR A 487 -29.05 73.13 52.52
N SER A 488 -28.13 72.20 52.20
CA SER A 488 -28.39 70.75 52.25
C SER A 488 -28.68 70.25 53.66
N LYS A 489 -27.99 70.79 54.67
CA LYS A 489 -28.21 70.42 56.07
C LYS A 489 -29.63 70.75 56.56
N ASP A 490 -30.12 71.95 56.29
CA ASP A 490 -31.48 72.40 56.67
C ASP A 490 -32.58 71.49 56.08
N MET A 491 -32.37 70.95 54.88
CA MET A 491 -33.33 70.08 54.20
C MET A 491 -33.40 68.67 54.80
N ARG A 492 -32.24 68.08 55.13
CA ARG A 492 -32.15 66.74 55.76
C ARG A 492 -32.89 66.72 57.10
N ASP A 493 -32.69 67.78 57.89
CA ASP A 493 -33.30 67.91 59.22
C ASP A 493 -34.84 67.98 59.12
N LYS A 494 -35.39 68.62 58.08
CA LYS A 494 -36.84 68.66 57.81
C LYS A 494 -37.43 67.30 57.40
N ILE A 495 -36.73 66.50 56.61
CA ILE A 495 -37.16 65.15 56.19
C ILE A 495 -37.18 64.19 57.39
N LEU A 496 -36.12 64.23 58.21
CA LEU A 496 -36.01 63.40 59.41
C LEU A 496 -37.08 63.70 60.46
N GLN A 497 -37.46 64.97 60.59
CA GLN A 497 -38.54 65.38 61.49
C GLN A 497 -39.91 64.88 61.00
N LYS A 498 -40.21 65.00 59.70
CA LYS A 498 -41.53 64.63 59.15
C LYS A 498 -41.79 63.11 59.12
N ILE A 499 -40.73 62.29 58.96
CA ILE A 499 -40.81 60.82 59.04
C ILE A 499 -41.19 60.31 60.44
N LYS A 500 -40.91 61.09 61.49
CA LYS A 500 -41.32 60.75 62.87
C LYS A 500 -42.79 61.04 63.14
N ASP A 501 -43.40 61.96 62.40
CA ASP A 501 -44.68 62.56 62.78
C ASP A 501 -45.91 61.98 62.04
N GLU A 502 -45.78 61.28 60.88
CA GLU A 502 -46.95 60.81 60.10
C GLU A 502 -46.80 59.47 59.32
N ARG A 503 -47.94 58.83 59.00
CA ARG A 503 -48.08 57.58 58.20
C ARG A 503 -48.35 57.83 56.69
N ARG A 504 -47.95 58.98 56.13
CA ARG A 504 -48.27 59.37 54.74
C ARG A 504 -47.01 59.66 53.91
N GLU A 505 -46.82 58.86 52.86
CA GLU A 505 -45.65 58.87 51.97
C GLU A 505 -45.58 60.12 51.07
N ASP A 506 -46.74 60.68 50.74
CA ASP A 506 -46.94 61.83 49.85
C ASP A 506 -46.43 63.17 50.42
N GLU A 507 -46.46 63.37 51.74
CA GLU A 507 -45.91 64.58 52.35
C GLU A 507 -44.38 64.55 52.42
N ILE A 508 -43.78 63.37 52.63
CA ILE A 508 -42.33 63.17 52.61
C ILE A 508 -41.78 63.40 51.20
N ILE A 509 -42.51 62.95 50.18
CA ILE A 509 -42.20 63.20 48.77
C ILE A 509 -42.20 64.71 48.47
N LYS A 510 -43.21 65.47 48.91
CA LYS A 510 -43.23 66.94 48.70
C LYS A 510 -42.06 67.69 49.33
N ILE A 511 -41.57 67.26 50.50
CA ILE A 511 -40.41 67.90 51.15
C ILE A 511 -39.12 67.54 50.41
N ALA A 512 -38.94 66.27 50.01
CA ALA A 512 -37.77 65.83 49.25
C ALA A 512 -37.72 66.48 47.86
N ASP A 513 -38.85 66.59 47.16
CA ASP A 513 -38.96 67.21 45.84
C ASP A 513 -38.76 68.74 45.87
N GLY A 514 -38.90 69.37 47.05
CA GLY A 514 -38.56 70.77 47.27
C GLY A 514 -37.05 71.07 47.23
N PHE A 515 -36.20 70.05 47.34
CA PHE A 515 -34.74 70.15 47.18
C PHE A 515 -34.34 69.98 45.71
N ASN A 516 -34.83 70.88 44.87
CA ASN A 516 -34.53 70.86 43.45
C ASN A 516 -33.32 71.77 43.15
N ALA A 517 -32.33 71.25 42.41
CA ALA A 517 -31.13 71.97 41.98
C ALA A 517 -31.44 73.29 41.25
N SER A 518 -32.65 73.45 40.70
CA SER A 518 -33.12 74.68 40.06
C SER A 518 -33.40 75.85 41.02
N VAL A 519 -33.49 75.62 42.33
CA VAL A 519 -33.82 76.65 43.34
C VAL A 519 -32.57 77.25 44.00
N TYR A 520 -31.41 76.58 43.92
CA TYR A 520 -30.16 77.12 44.41
C TYR A 520 -29.54 78.10 43.40
N LYS A 521 -29.88 79.39 43.51
CA LYS A 521 -29.21 80.50 42.82
C LYS A 521 -28.46 81.36 43.85
N PRO A 522 -27.14 81.21 44.01
CA PRO A 522 -26.36 82.24 44.68
C PRO A 522 -26.24 83.45 43.73
N GLU A 523 -26.94 84.54 44.08
CA GLU A 523 -26.79 85.86 43.44
C GLU A 523 -25.50 86.55 43.90
N ILE A 524 -24.31 86.14 43.38
CA ILE A 524 -23.06 86.94 43.33
C ILE A 524 -22.23 86.42 42.13
N ILE A 525 -22.35 86.95 40.92
CA ILE A 525 -21.55 88.05 40.29
C ILE A 525 -20.04 87.70 40.08
N GLU A 526 -19.68 87.46 38.80
CA GLU A 526 -18.44 87.89 38.08
C GLU A 526 -17.08 87.14 38.20
N LYS A 527 -16.81 86.12 37.33
CA LYS A 527 -15.66 86.02 36.37
C LYS A 527 -15.42 84.59 35.83
N ASN A 528 -15.14 84.50 34.52
CA ASN A 528 -14.63 83.31 33.83
C ASN A 528 -13.77 83.70 32.60
N LYS A 529 -12.83 84.66 32.79
CA LYS A 529 -12.19 85.40 31.67
C LYS A 529 -10.83 84.87 31.21
N GLU A 530 -10.08 84.13 32.04
CA GLU A 530 -8.64 83.83 31.79
C GLU A 530 -8.43 82.57 30.93
N LYS A 531 -8.95 81.40 31.34
CA LYS A 531 -8.79 80.14 30.59
C LYS A 531 -9.46 80.19 29.22
N THR A 532 -10.63 80.83 29.13
CA THR A 532 -11.39 80.99 27.89
C THR A 532 -10.63 81.86 26.88
N LYS A 533 -9.97 82.92 27.35
CA LYS A 533 -9.13 83.77 26.50
C LYS A 533 -7.88 83.03 26.00
N ALA A 534 -7.20 82.29 26.88
CA ALA A 534 -6.02 81.50 26.52
C ALA A 534 -6.32 80.43 25.45
N LYS A 535 -7.44 79.69 25.59
CA LYS A 535 -7.85 78.67 24.61
C LYS A 535 -8.19 79.27 23.23
N SER A 536 -8.84 80.44 23.22
CA SER A 536 -9.17 81.15 21.98
C SER A 536 -7.91 81.60 21.20
N GLU A 537 -6.85 81.99 21.90
CA GLU A 537 -5.56 82.32 21.26
C GLU A 537 -4.88 81.09 20.65
N ILE A 538 -4.97 79.91 21.27
CA ILE A 538 -4.50 78.63 20.70
C ILE A 538 -5.29 78.24 19.45
N ASP A 539 -6.62 78.39 19.48
CA ASP A 539 -7.51 78.15 18.34
C ASP A 539 -7.10 78.99 17.13
N LYS A 540 -6.80 80.27 17.36
CA LYS A 540 -6.36 81.19 16.30
C LYS A 540 -5.04 80.73 15.68
N LYS A 541 -4.05 80.39 16.51
CA LYS A 541 -2.71 79.99 16.05
C LYS A 541 -2.72 78.67 15.26
N ALA A 542 -3.51 77.69 15.72
CA ALA A 542 -3.67 76.42 15.01
C ALA A 542 -4.30 76.63 13.62
N LYS A 543 -5.28 77.54 13.51
CA LYS A 543 -5.90 77.89 12.22
C LYS A 543 -4.91 78.55 11.25
N GLU A 544 -4.05 79.44 11.74
CA GLU A 544 -2.98 80.05 10.94
C GLU A 544 -2.01 78.99 10.40
N LYS A 545 -1.64 78.01 11.23
CA LYS A 545 -0.75 76.91 10.81
C LYS A 545 -1.39 75.99 9.77
N THR A 546 -2.65 75.61 9.97
CA THR A 546 -3.44 74.82 9.02
C THR A 546 -3.58 75.53 7.67
N ASN A 547 -3.76 76.85 7.66
CA ASN A 547 -3.81 77.62 6.42
C ASN A 547 -2.47 77.62 5.67
N THR A 548 -1.35 77.66 6.41
CA THR A 548 -0.01 77.55 5.82
C THR A 548 0.19 76.18 5.17
N ILE A 549 -0.27 75.10 5.81
CA ILE A 549 -0.25 73.74 5.24
C ILE A 549 -1.14 73.63 3.99
N ASN A 550 -2.34 74.22 4.02
CA ASN A 550 -3.29 74.17 2.90
C ASN A 550 -2.73 74.83 1.62
N THR A 551 -1.97 75.91 1.79
CA THR A 551 -1.44 76.72 0.71
C THR A 551 -0.08 76.25 0.20
N ASP A 552 0.52 75.24 0.83
CA ASP A 552 1.79 74.67 0.37
C ASP A 552 1.56 73.76 -0.85
N GLU A 553 2.10 74.16 -2.00
CA GLU A 553 1.96 73.45 -3.28
C GLU A 553 2.89 72.23 -3.40
N SER A 554 3.83 72.03 -2.46
CA SER A 554 4.75 70.90 -2.45
C SER A 554 4.18 69.63 -1.81
N LEU A 555 3.05 69.76 -1.11
CA LEU A 555 2.35 68.70 -0.37
C LEU A 555 1.13 68.15 -1.12
N THR A 556 0.90 66.85 -0.99
CA THR A 556 -0.36 66.22 -1.45
C THR A 556 -1.52 66.49 -0.49
N ASP A 557 -2.75 66.24 -0.92
CA ASP A 557 -3.92 66.38 -0.05
C ASP A 557 -3.84 65.47 1.19
N GLU A 558 -3.26 64.27 1.04
CA GLU A 558 -3.03 63.32 2.14
C GLU A 558 -1.94 63.82 3.11
N GLU A 559 -0.83 64.36 2.61
CA GLU A 559 0.23 64.95 3.44
C GLU A 559 -0.28 66.20 4.19
N LYS A 560 -1.12 67.00 3.52
CA LYS A 560 -1.82 68.13 4.12
C LYS A 560 -2.74 67.67 5.22
N ASP A 561 -3.49 66.59 5.01
CA ASP A 561 -4.43 66.07 6.00
C ASP A 561 -3.72 65.45 7.20
N GLU A 562 -2.59 64.76 7.00
CA GLU A 562 -1.78 64.22 8.11
C GLU A 562 -1.15 65.35 8.95
N LEU A 563 -0.61 66.39 8.31
CA LEU A 563 -0.07 67.55 9.01
C LEU A 563 -1.15 68.37 9.73
N LYS A 564 -2.34 68.54 9.12
CA LYS A 564 -3.51 69.12 9.78
C LYS A 564 -3.93 68.31 10.99
N LYS A 565 -3.93 66.98 10.88
CA LYS A 565 -4.25 66.10 12.00
C LYS A 565 -3.25 66.28 13.14
N LYS A 566 -1.95 66.38 12.85
CA LYS A 566 -0.92 66.70 13.87
C LYS A 566 -1.15 68.06 14.52
N VAL A 567 -1.52 69.09 13.74
CA VAL A 567 -1.88 70.43 14.27
C VAL A 567 -3.11 70.35 15.18
N GLU A 568 -4.15 69.63 14.77
CA GLU A 568 -5.39 69.49 15.54
C GLU A 568 -5.19 68.68 16.83
N THR A 569 -4.45 67.57 16.77
CA THR A 569 -4.08 66.80 17.95
C THR A 569 -3.28 67.65 18.94
N LYS A 570 -2.26 68.38 18.47
CA LYS A 570 -1.44 69.22 19.34
C LYS A 570 -2.22 70.37 19.96
N LYS A 571 -3.11 71.00 19.19
CA LYS A 571 -4.03 72.04 19.66
C LYS A 571 -4.91 71.54 20.82
N GLU A 572 -5.51 70.37 20.69
CA GLU A 572 -6.39 69.82 21.73
C GLU A 572 -5.60 69.36 22.97
N GLU A 573 -4.39 68.81 22.80
CA GLU A 573 -3.47 68.55 23.93
C GLU A 573 -3.18 69.82 24.75
N ILE A 574 -2.87 70.93 24.08
CA ILE A 574 -2.57 72.22 24.72
C ILE A 574 -3.82 72.76 25.45
N LYS A 575 -4.99 72.72 24.82
CA LYS A 575 -6.25 73.17 25.44
C LYS A 575 -6.61 72.36 26.68
N ASN A 576 -6.37 71.05 26.64
CA ASN A 576 -6.56 70.17 27.79
C ASN A 576 -5.58 70.53 28.90
N SER A 577 -4.30 70.78 28.58
CA SER A 577 -3.31 71.25 29.54
C SER A 577 -3.71 72.58 30.22
N ILE A 578 -4.18 73.57 29.44
CA ILE A 578 -4.69 74.86 29.95
C ILE A 578 -5.89 74.66 30.90
N SER A 579 -6.77 73.70 30.60
CA SER A 579 -7.95 73.40 31.42
C SER A 579 -7.57 72.96 32.84
N ASN A 580 -6.45 72.25 32.97
CA ASN A 580 -6.00 71.61 34.20
C ASN A 580 -5.19 72.53 35.13
N LYS A 581 -4.89 73.76 34.69
CA LYS A 581 -4.15 74.73 35.50
C LYS A 581 -5.02 75.31 36.61
N LYS A 582 -4.44 75.46 37.80
CA LYS A 582 -5.16 75.78 39.03
C LYS A 582 -5.06 77.25 39.39
N THR A 583 -4.05 77.94 38.87
CA THR A 583 -3.83 79.37 39.09
C THR A 583 -3.80 80.16 37.78
N LYS A 584 -3.94 81.49 37.89
CA LYS A 584 -3.91 82.41 36.75
C LYS A 584 -2.55 82.43 36.03
N ASP A 585 -1.45 82.39 36.77
CA ASP A 585 -0.10 82.47 36.20
C ASP A 585 0.25 81.18 35.43
N GLU A 586 -0.21 80.03 35.93
CA GLU A 586 -0.08 78.74 35.25
C GLU A 586 -0.82 78.72 33.90
N VAL A 587 -2.02 79.30 33.83
CA VAL A 587 -2.80 79.43 32.58
C VAL A 587 -2.05 80.29 31.56
N THR A 588 -1.42 81.37 32.01
CA THR A 588 -0.68 82.30 31.15
C THR A 588 0.58 81.64 30.58
N SER A 589 1.36 80.95 31.41
CA SER A 589 2.58 80.24 30.98
C SER A 589 2.27 79.10 30.00
N GLU A 590 1.23 78.32 30.28
CA GLU A 590 0.84 77.19 29.41
C GLU A 590 0.37 77.67 28.03
N LYS A 591 -0.33 78.80 27.97
CA LYS A 591 -0.71 79.43 26.71
C LYS A 591 0.52 79.77 25.85
N GLU A 592 1.52 80.42 26.42
CA GLU A 592 2.72 80.83 25.69
C GLU A 592 3.54 79.63 25.19
N ASN A 593 3.67 78.58 26.00
CA ASN A 593 4.31 77.34 25.60
C ASN A 593 3.52 76.62 24.49
N GLY A 594 2.20 76.61 24.60
CA GLY A 594 1.30 76.06 23.58
C GLY A 594 1.43 76.77 22.23
N LEU A 595 1.53 78.11 22.23
CA LEU A 595 1.74 78.88 21.00
C LEU A 595 3.07 78.53 20.32
N LYS A 596 4.16 78.33 21.08
CA LYS A 596 5.46 77.89 20.53
C LYS A 596 5.42 76.48 19.97
N ALA A 597 4.78 75.55 20.67
CA ALA A 597 4.69 74.15 20.23
C ALA A 597 3.95 73.99 18.89
N LEU A 598 2.97 74.85 18.60
CA LEU A 598 2.30 74.88 17.30
C LEU A 598 3.18 75.44 16.18
N ASP A 599 4.11 76.35 16.49
CA ASP A 599 5.04 76.91 15.51
C ASP A 599 6.11 75.91 15.06
N GLU A 600 6.52 74.98 15.92
CA GLU A 600 7.58 74.00 15.67
C GLU A 600 7.24 72.90 14.65
N ILE A 601 5.97 72.78 14.24
CA ILE A 601 5.56 71.82 13.20
C ILE A 601 6.11 72.30 11.83
N LYS A 602 7.18 71.67 11.31
CA LYS A 602 7.86 72.03 10.04
C LYS A 602 7.47 71.13 8.86
N ILE A 603 7.61 71.65 7.63
CA ILE A 603 7.42 70.96 6.34
C ILE A 603 8.82 70.62 5.76
N GLU A 604 9.06 69.38 5.33
CA GLU A 604 10.40 68.91 4.87
C GLU A 604 10.69 69.28 3.39
N GLU A 605 11.90 69.77 3.11
CA GLU A 605 12.32 70.25 1.77
C GLU A 605 12.46 69.12 0.73
N LYS A 606 11.73 69.23 -0.39
CA LYS A 606 11.63 68.24 -1.49
C LYS A 606 12.98 67.81 -2.12
N ASP A 607 13.94 68.71 -2.27
CA ASP A 607 15.22 68.39 -2.94
C ASP A 607 16.10 67.44 -2.10
N LYS A 608 15.99 67.50 -0.77
CA LYS A 608 16.64 66.54 0.13
C LYS A 608 16.00 65.15 0.02
N LYS A 609 14.69 65.06 -0.24
CA LYS A 609 13.99 63.78 -0.43
C LYS A 609 14.39 63.08 -1.72
N LYS A 610 14.54 63.82 -2.83
CA LYS A 610 15.03 63.27 -4.12
C LYS A 610 16.43 62.68 -4.00
N THR A 611 17.35 63.36 -3.32
CA THR A 611 18.73 62.90 -3.14
C THR A 611 18.77 61.57 -2.37
N LYS A 612 18.08 61.49 -1.23
CA LYS A 612 17.97 60.25 -0.43
C LYS A 612 17.26 59.12 -1.20
N ALA A 613 16.31 59.44 -2.07
CA ALA A 613 15.60 58.45 -2.88
C ALA A 613 16.54 57.77 -3.89
N LYS A 614 17.36 58.55 -4.60
CA LYS A 614 18.33 58.02 -5.57
C LYS A 614 19.38 57.12 -4.92
N GLU A 615 19.87 57.49 -3.73
CA GLU A 615 20.77 56.62 -2.96
C GLU A 615 20.13 55.27 -2.60
N LYS A 616 18.83 55.25 -2.27
CA LYS A 616 18.09 54.00 -2.02
C LYS A 616 17.98 53.14 -3.27
N ILE A 617 17.74 53.73 -4.44
CA ILE A 617 17.68 53.02 -5.73
C ILE A 617 19.05 52.42 -6.08
N GLU A 618 20.12 53.18 -5.91
CA GLU A 618 21.47 52.71 -6.25
C GLU A 618 21.90 51.50 -5.41
N ASN A 619 21.41 51.41 -4.16
CA ASN A 619 21.67 50.31 -3.23
C ASN A 619 20.85 49.03 -3.49
N LEU A 620 19.89 49.04 -4.42
CA LEU A 620 19.15 47.83 -4.82
C LEU A 620 20.08 46.87 -5.58
N LYS A 621 20.10 45.58 -5.23
CA LYS A 621 21.19 44.66 -5.61
C LYS A 621 20.93 43.88 -6.90
N ASN A 622 19.68 43.77 -7.33
CA ASN A 622 19.21 42.89 -8.40
C ASN A 622 18.66 43.64 -9.62
N LEU A 623 18.52 44.95 -9.52
CA LEU A 623 18.25 45.82 -10.67
C LEU A 623 19.50 46.09 -11.50
N SER A 624 19.33 46.09 -12.83
CA SER A 624 20.37 46.51 -13.78
C SER A 624 20.60 48.02 -13.73
N LYS A 625 21.71 48.49 -14.32
CA LYS A 625 22.04 49.91 -14.35
C LYS A 625 20.97 50.74 -15.07
N ASP A 626 20.48 50.26 -16.21
CA ASP A 626 19.44 50.94 -17.00
C ASP A 626 18.11 51.07 -16.23
N GLU A 627 17.74 50.05 -15.45
CA GLU A 627 16.54 50.09 -14.61
C GLU A 627 16.68 51.10 -13.47
N LYS A 628 17.83 51.11 -12.80
CA LYS A 628 18.13 52.11 -11.76
C LYS A 628 18.10 53.52 -12.33
N ASP A 629 18.67 53.73 -13.52
CA ASP A 629 18.70 55.03 -14.19
C ASP A 629 17.30 55.47 -14.64
N ASN A 630 16.43 54.54 -15.04
CA ASN A 630 15.02 54.79 -15.31
C ASN A 630 14.27 55.25 -14.05
N TYR A 631 14.42 54.54 -12.92
CA TYR A 631 13.80 54.95 -11.65
C TYR A 631 14.36 56.29 -11.13
N ASN A 632 15.66 56.54 -11.28
CA ASN A 632 16.26 57.83 -10.95
C ASN A 632 15.70 58.98 -11.81
N SER A 633 15.44 58.74 -13.10
CA SER A 633 14.79 59.72 -13.99
C SER A 633 13.35 60.02 -13.56
N GLN A 634 12.60 59.00 -13.10
CA GLN A 634 11.26 59.18 -12.54
C GLN A 634 11.28 60.00 -11.24
N ILE A 635 12.27 59.76 -10.36
CA ILE A 635 12.49 60.58 -9.15
C ILE A 635 12.79 62.05 -9.52
N ASP A 636 13.62 62.29 -10.54
CA ASP A 636 13.94 63.64 -11.00
C ASP A 636 12.72 64.38 -11.53
N SER A 637 11.90 63.71 -12.33
CA SER A 637 10.67 64.28 -12.90
C SER A 637 9.54 64.47 -11.89
N SER A 638 9.66 63.91 -10.67
CA SER A 638 8.59 63.94 -9.68
C SER A 638 8.32 65.35 -9.13
N THR A 639 7.06 65.78 -9.20
CA THR A 639 6.58 67.08 -8.72
C THR A 639 6.04 67.04 -7.29
N LYS A 640 5.67 65.86 -6.78
CA LYS A 640 5.13 65.62 -5.43
C LYS A 640 6.00 64.66 -4.62
N ASN A 641 6.00 64.81 -3.29
CA ASN A 641 6.77 63.95 -2.38
C ASN A 641 6.25 62.51 -2.32
N SER A 642 4.95 62.28 -2.53
CA SER A 642 4.34 60.94 -2.60
C SER A 642 4.83 60.14 -3.81
N ASN A 643 4.97 60.78 -4.98
CA ASN A 643 5.42 60.11 -6.20
C ASN A 643 6.84 59.55 -6.05
N ILE A 644 7.71 60.26 -5.31
CA ILE A 644 9.07 59.79 -5.02
C ILE A 644 9.02 58.51 -4.18
N ASP A 645 8.11 58.42 -3.19
CA ASP A 645 7.96 57.21 -2.37
C ASP A 645 7.42 56.04 -3.20
N THR A 646 6.44 56.29 -4.07
CA THR A 646 5.91 55.27 -5.00
C THR A 646 7.01 54.71 -5.91
N VAL A 647 7.86 55.56 -6.49
CA VAL A 647 8.97 55.12 -7.34
C VAL A 647 9.97 54.24 -6.56
N ILE A 648 10.24 54.55 -5.28
CA ILE A 648 11.10 53.72 -4.43
C ILE A 648 10.45 52.35 -4.16
N GLU A 649 9.15 52.32 -3.86
CA GLU A 649 8.42 51.08 -3.62
C GLU A 649 8.37 50.20 -4.87
N ASP A 650 8.08 50.79 -6.04
CA ASP A 650 8.07 50.08 -7.31
C ASP A 650 9.45 49.49 -7.64
N ALA A 651 10.52 50.24 -7.39
CA ALA A 651 11.88 49.74 -7.59
C ALA A 651 12.25 48.61 -6.64
N LYS A 652 11.90 48.72 -5.34
CA LYS A 652 12.10 47.64 -4.35
C LYS A 652 11.33 46.39 -4.71
N LYS A 653 10.08 46.56 -5.13
CA LYS A 653 9.23 45.47 -5.58
C LYS A 653 9.85 44.78 -6.79
N LYS A 654 10.31 45.55 -7.79
CA LYS A 654 10.95 45.01 -8.99
C LYS A 654 12.26 44.27 -8.69
N ASP A 655 13.05 44.78 -7.74
CA ASP A 655 14.28 44.13 -7.26
C ASP A 655 13.99 42.74 -6.66
N SER A 656 12.97 42.66 -5.79
CA SER A 656 12.52 41.40 -5.19
C SER A 656 11.96 40.43 -6.23
N GLU A 657 11.08 40.90 -7.12
CA GLU A 657 10.49 40.07 -8.18
C GLU A 657 11.54 39.41 -9.07
N LYS A 658 12.62 40.14 -9.41
CA LYS A 658 13.74 39.59 -10.19
C LYS A 658 14.49 38.50 -9.44
N LEU A 659 14.77 38.72 -8.16
CA LEU A 659 15.44 37.72 -7.33
C LEU A 659 14.58 36.47 -7.20
N ASP A 660 13.28 36.63 -6.92
CA ASP A 660 12.33 35.52 -6.77
C ASP A 660 12.16 34.72 -8.07
N ALA A 661 12.05 35.40 -9.22
CA ALA A 661 12.00 34.76 -10.53
C ALA A 661 13.28 33.95 -10.83
N LYS A 662 14.46 34.49 -10.48
CA LYS A 662 15.72 33.76 -10.64
C LYS A 662 15.84 32.58 -9.67
N LYS A 663 15.40 32.71 -8.41
CA LYS A 663 15.33 31.60 -7.43
C LYS A 663 14.48 30.45 -7.97
N GLN A 664 13.29 30.80 -8.50
CA GLN A 664 12.40 29.82 -9.10
C GLN A 664 13.07 29.11 -10.29
N SER A 665 13.69 29.87 -11.20
CA SER A 665 14.42 29.30 -12.35
C SER A 665 15.56 28.36 -11.94
N VAL A 666 16.34 28.70 -10.91
CA VAL A 666 17.44 27.83 -10.43
C VAL A 666 16.87 26.57 -9.76
N ASN A 667 15.83 26.68 -8.94
CA ASN A 667 15.15 25.52 -8.36
C ASN A 667 14.58 24.59 -9.44
N ASP A 668 13.95 25.15 -10.48
CA ASP A 668 13.44 24.39 -11.61
C ASP A 668 14.54 23.59 -12.32
N LYS A 669 15.74 24.18 -12.51
CA LYS A 669 16.89 23.46 -13.09
C LYS A 669 17.40 22.34 -12.18
N ILE A 670 17.53 22.62 -10.88
CA ILE A 670 17.93 21.61 -9.88
C ILE A 670 16.97 20.42 -9.88
N ASP A 671 15.68 20.67 -10.03
CA ASP A 671 14.66 19.62 -10.01
C ASP A 671 14.53 18.86 -11.32
N LYS A 672 14.62 19.55 -12.46
CA LYS A 672 14.23 19.00 -13.77
C LYS A 672 15.42 18.66 -14.67
N GLU A 673 16.50 19.43 -14.62
CA GLU A 673 17.65 19.27 -15.52
C GLU A 673 18.78 18.44 -14.88
N PHE A 674 19.03 18.60 -13.57
CA PHE A 674 20.12 17.93 -12.86
C PHE A 674 19.70 16.57 -12.26
N THR A 675 19.42 15.60 -13.15
CA THR A 675 18.86 14.29 -12.79
C THR A 675 19.80 13.36 -12.01
N SER A 676 21.09 13.67 -11.92
CA SER A 676 22.10 12.88 -11.20
C SER A 676 22.40 13.40 -9.79
N LEU A 677 21.78 14.50 -9.37
CA LEU A 677 21.85 14.97 -7.98
C LEU A 677 21.08 14.05 -7.06
N LYS A 678 21.65 13.78 -5.88
CA LYS A 678 20.96 13.09 -4.80
C LYS A 678 19.97 14.02 -4.09
N GLU A 679 18.95 13.46 -3.45
CA GLU A 679 17.94 14.25 -2.75
C GLU A 679 18.52 15.10 -1.60
N GLU A 680 19.54 14.60 -0.91
CA GLU A 680 20.29 15.37 0.12
C GLU A 680 21.01 16.60 -0.48
N GLU A 681 21.61 16.46 -1.67
CA GLU A 681 22.31 17.53 -2.37
C GLU A 681 21.31 18.55 -2.93
N LYS A 682 20.19 18.09 -3.50
CA LYS A 682 19.09 18.97 -3.94
C LYS A 682 18.54 19.78 -2.76
N THR A 683 18.33 19.14 -1.62
CA THR A 683 17.85 19.81 -0.40
C THR A 683 18.83 20.87 0.08
N SER A 684 20.12 20.55 0.13
CA SER A 684 21.17 21.51 0.49
C SER A 684 21.23 22.70 -0.48
N LEU A 685 21.22 22.44 -1.79
CA LEU A 685 21.28 23.47 -2.82
C LEU A 685 20.03 24.37 -2.79
N LYS A 686 18.83 23.82 -2.56
CA LYS A 686 17.60 24.61 -2.42
C LYS A 686 17.61 25.50 -1.19
N GLU A 687 18.22 25.06 -0.09
CA GLU A 687 18.40 25.91 1.09
C GLU A 687 19.41 27.03 0.80
N GLU A 688 20.48 26.77 0.04
CA GLU A 688 21.38 27.82 -0.46
C GLU A 688 20.63 28.81 -1.38
N VAL A 689 19.76 28.34 -2.29
CA VAL A 689 18.91 29.19 -3.15
C VAL A 689 17.97 30.06 -2.32
N LYS A 690 17.35 29.50 -1.28
CA LYS A 690 16.46 30.24 -0.38
C LYS A 690 17.19 31.39 0.32
N ASN A 691 18.41 31.14 0.77
CA ASN A 691 19.24 32.10 1.50
C ASN A 691 19.98 33.11 0.61
N ALA A 692 20.01 32.90 -0.71
CA ALA A 692 20.60 33.83 -1.66
C ALA A 692 19.91 35.20 -1.62
N THR A 693 20.70 36.28 -1.60
CA THR A 693 20.19 37.67 -1.56
C THR A 693 20.46 38.42 -2.86
N THR A 694 21.29 37.85 -3.74
CA THR A 694 21.62 38.42 -5.05
C THR A 694 21.50 37.40 -6.18
N ILE A 695 21.29 37.88 -7.40
CA ILE A 695 21.32 37.04 -8.61
C ILE A 695 22.68 36.35 -8.79
N LYS A 696 23.78 37.00 -8.41
CA LYS A 696 25.14 36.45 -8.49
C LYS A 696 25.34 35.24 -7.57
N ASP A 697 24.75 35.27 -6.38
CA ASP A 697 24.76 34.11 -5.46
C ASP A 697 24.08 32.92 -6.14
N LEU A 698 22.95 33.16 -6.82
CA LEU A 698 22.18 32.13 -7.52
C LEU A 698 22.93 31.54 -8.73
N ASP A 699 23.66 32.36 -9.48
CA ASP A 699 24.51 31.86 -10.57
C ASP A 699 25.64 30.96 -10.03
N THR A 700 26.24 31.34 -8.90
CA THR A 700 27.28 30.53 -8.23
C THR A 700 26.71 29.18 -7.74
N ILE A 701 25.50 29.19 -7.16
CA ILE A 701 24.81 27.97 -6.73
C ILE A 701 24.49 27.08 -7.94
N LEU A 702 24.09 27.66 -9.06
CA LEU A 702 23.80 26.92 -10.29
C LEU A 702 25.06 26.23 -10.86
N GLU A 703 26.21 26.91 -10.87
CA GLU A 703 27.50 26.33 -11.27
C GLU A 703 27.90 25.15 -10.37
N LYS A 704 27.74 25.32 -9.05
CA LYS A 704 27.97 24.25 -8.06
C LYS A 704 27.05 23.05 -8.29
N ALA A 705 25.77 23.30 -8.54
CA ALA A 705 24.79 22.25 -8.81
C ALA A 705 25.12 21.47 -10.09
N GLN A 706 25.56 22.16 -11.15
CA GLN A 706 26.00 21.53 -12.39
C GLN A 706 27.23 20.63 -12.16
N ALA A 707 28.26 21.13 -11.47
CA ALA A 707 29.47 20.36 -11.19
C ALA A 707 29.20 19.09 -10.35
N LEU A 708 28.32 19.20 -9.35
CA LEU A 708 27.89 18.04 -8.54
C LEU A 708 27.14 17.01 -9.40
N ASN A 709 26.22 17.47 -10.25
CA ASN A 709 25.45 16.61 -11.14
C ASN A 709 26.37 15.82 -12.09
N GLU A 710 27.32 16.50 -12.75
CA GLU A 710 28.31 15.88 -13.63
C GLU A 710 29.19 14.86 -12.88
N GLY A 711 29.68 15.22 -11.69
CA GLY A 711 30.49 14.33 -10.87
C GLY A 711 29.75 13.08 -10.39
N ASN A 712 28.45 13.20 -10.09
CA ASN A 712 27.62 12.06 -9.72
C ASN A 712 27.32 11.15 -10.91
N LEU A 713 27.08 11.71 -12.09
CA LEU A 713 26.86 10.94 -13.30
C LEU A 713 28.09 10.09 -13.67
N GLU A 714 29.30 10.64 -13.55
CA GLU A 714 30.53 9.88 -13.81
C GLU A 714 30.73 8.72 -12.83
N LYS A 715 30.47 8.93 -11.53
CA LYS A 715 30.47 7.84 -10.55
C LYS A 715 29.43 6.77 -10.89
N TYR A 716 28.27 7.19 -11.39
CA TYR A 716 27.20 6.28 -11.78
C TYR A 716 27.59 5.45 -13.01
N LYS A 717 28.18 6.07 -14.04
CA LYS A 717 28.73 5.36 -15.21
C LYS A 717 29.75 4.31 -14.80
N GLU A 718 30.65 4.62 -13.88
CA GLU A 718 31.66 3.66 -13.39
C GLU A 718 31.01 2.47 -12.64
N SER A 719 29.93 2.72 -11.87
CA SER A 719 29.14 1.65 -11.25
C SER A 719 28.46 0.75 -12.30
N VAL A 720 27.85 1.35 -13.34
CA VAL A 720 27.20 0.61 -14.42
C VAL A 720 28.21 -0.17 -15.25
N LYS A 721 29.41 0.37 -15.46
CA LYS A 721 30.52 -0.33 -16.11
C LYS A 721 30.84 -1.64 -15.39
N LYS A 722 30.96 -1.61 -14.05
CA LYS A 722 31.18 -2.81 -13.24
C LYS A 722 30.04 -3.83 -13.37
N GLN A 723 28.79 -3.37 -13.36
CA GLN A 723 27.63 -4.25 -13.56
C GLN A 723 27.67 -4.96 -14.93
N ILE A 724 28.05 -4.25 -16.00
CA ILE A 724 28.22 -4.85 -17.32
C ILE A 724 29.38 -5.86 -17.33
N GLU A 725 30.47 -5.58 -16.63
CA GLU A 725 31.60 -6.50 -16.49
C GLU A 725 31.24 -7.79 -15.75
N GLU A 726 30.26 -7.76 -14.85
CA GLU A 726 29.76 -8.92 -14.09
C GLU A 726 28.76 -9.81 -14.87
N LEU A 727 28.22 -9.34 -16.01
CA LEU A 727 27.33 -10.13 -16.86
C LEU A 727 28.04 -11.37 -17.41
N LYS A 728 27.45 -12.56 -17.19
CA LYS A 728 28.15 -13.85 -17.34
C LYS A 728 28.21 -14.39 -18.77
N ASN A 729 27.30 -13.94 -19.64
CA ASN A 729 27.05 -14.49 -20.96
C ASN A 729 27.39 -13.51 -22.09
N LEU A 730 27.87 -12.31 -21.76
CA LEU A 730 28.50 -11.40 -22.72
C LEU A 730 29.96 -11.77 -22.97
N SER A 731 30.35 -11.75 -24.24
CA SER A 731 31.76 -11.81 -24.65
C SER A 731 32.52 -10.56 -24.22
N LYS A 732 33.86 -10.65 -24.22
CA LYS A 732 34.72 -9.50 -23.89
C LYS A 732 34.48 -8.33 -24.85
N GLU A 733 34.32 -8.60 -26.14
CA GLU A 733 34.04 -7.58 -27.16
C GLU A 733 32.68 -6.88 -26.94
N GLU A 734 31.64 -7.62 -26.54
CA GLU A 734 30.33 -7.03 -26.22
C GLU A 734 30.39 -6.16 -24.97
N LYS A 735 31.08 -6.63 -23.91
CA LYS A 735 31.32 -5.84 -22.70
C LYS A 735 32.05 -4.55 -23.02
N ASP A 736 33.12 -4.62 -23.80
CA ASP A 736 33.91 -3.45 -24.20
C ASP A 736 33.05 -2.49 -25.05
N LYS A 737 32.19 -3.00 -25.93
CA LYS A 737 31.27 -2.17 -26.72
C LYS A 737 30.27 -1.42 -25.85
N PHE A 738 29.61 -2.08 -24.90
CA PHE A 738 28.65 -1.43 -24.01
C PHE A 738 29.33 -0.45 -23.07
N THR A 739 30.46 -0.82 -22.45
CA THR A 739 31.18 0.05 -21.52
C THR A 739 31.76 1.30 -22.22
N ASN A 740 32.31 1.18 -23.42
CA ASN A 740 32.78 2.32 -24.21
C ASN A 740 31.63 3.26 -24.65
N SER A 741 30.40 2.74 -24.76
CA SER A 741 29.24 3.56 -25.11
C SER A 741 28.72 4.43 -23.96
N LEU A 742 29.17 4.20 -22.72
CA LEU A 742 28.78 4.99 -21.55
C LEU A 742 29.43 6.38 -21.51
N THR A 743 30.64 6.51 -22.06
CA THR A 743 31.45 7.73 -21.98
C THR A 743 30.72 8.99 -22.51
N PRO A 744 30.16 9.00 -23.74
CA PRO A 744 29.53 10.20 -24.29
C PRO A 744 28.17 10.57 -23.68
N LEU A 745 27.65 9.79 -22.72
CA LEU A 745 26.30 9.98 -22.20
C LEU A 745 26.25 11.10 -21.16
N ASP A 746 25.26 11.97 -21.26
CA ASP A 746 25.11 13.19 -20.46
C ASP A 746 23.95 13.11 -19.45
N THR A 747 23.15 12.04 -19.49
CA THR A 747 22.07 11.81 -18.55
C THR A 747 22.05 10.38 -18.02
N LYS A 748 21.46 10.23 -16.83
CA LYS A 748 21.30 8.94 -16.18
C LYS A 748 20.39 8.00 -16.99
N GLU A 749 19.31 8.50 -17.58
CA GLU A 749 18.38 7.66 -18.35
C GLU A 749 19.08 6.98 -19.55
N LYS A 750 19.98 7.70 -20.23
CA LYS A 750 20.74 7.13 -21.35
C LYS A 750 21.71 6.04 -20.88
N VAL A 751 22.31 6.22 -19.69
CA VAL A 751 23.18 5.21 -19.06
C VAL A 751 22.37 3.94 -18.72
N ASP A 752 21.17 4.11 -18.17
CA ASP A 752 20.26 3.01 -17.85
C ASP A 752 19.85 2.22 -19.11
N GLU A 753 19.58 2.93 -20.22
CA GLU A 753 19.25 2.30 -21.50
C GLU A 753 20.38 1.37 -22.01
N VAL A 754 21.64 1.78 -21.83
CA VAL A 754 22.80 0.94 -22.20
C VAL A 754 22.90 -0.30 -21.33
N LEU A 755 22.69 -0.16 -20.01
CA LEU A 755 22.70 -1.29 -19.08
C LEU A 755 21.60 -2.31 -19.41
N GLU A 756 20.39 -1.84 -19.70
CA GLU A 756 19.28 -2.71 -20.07
C GLU A 756 19.54 -3.43 -21.39
N LYS A 757 20.09 -2.74 -22.40
CA LYS A 757 20.53 -3.39 -23.65
C LYS A 757 21.61 -4.44 -23.41
N ALA A 758 22.53 -4.20 -22.47
CA ALA A 758 23.57 -5.18 -22.12
C ALA A 758 22.96 -6.42 -21.44
N LYS A 759 22.02 -6.25 -20.51
CA LYS A 759 21.30 -7.36 -19.85
C LYS A 759 20.44 -8.15 -20.82
N GLU A 760 19.74 -7.47 -21.73
CA GLU A 760 18.96 -8.12 -22.78
C GLU A 760 19.87 -8.97 -23.67
N LYS A 761 21.02 -8.40 -24.06
CA LYS A 761 22.00 -9.12 -24.87
C LYS A 761 22.61 -10.33 -24.15
N ASP A 762 22.88 -10.23 -22.86
CA ASP A 762 23.35 -11.34 -22.02
C ASP A 762 22.36 -12.50 -22.04
N LYS A 763 21.06 -12.19 -21.89
CA LYS A 763 19.97 -13.16 -21.96
C LYS A 763 19.83 -13.80 -23.34
N GLU A 764 19.94 -13.01 -24.41
CA GLU A 764 19.92 -13.52 -25.78
C GLU A 764 21.05 -14.53 -26.01
N ASN A 765 22.27 -14.21 -25.58
CA ASN A 765 23.43 -15.08 -25.73
C ASN A 765 23.24 -16.40 -24.96
N LEU A 766 22.73 -16.34 -23.73
CA LEU A 766 22.42 -17.54 -22.95
C LEU A 766 21.37 -18.42 -23.65
N ASN A 767 20.28 -17.83 -24.14
CA ASN A 767 19.22 -18.57 -24.83
C ASN A 767 19.70 -19.21 -26.14
N PHE A 768 20.60 -18.52 -26.85
CA PHE A 768 21.23 -19.07 -28.05
C PHE A 768 22.04 -20.33 -27.73
N GLU A 769 22.88 -20.29 -26.69
CA GLU A 769 23.65 -21.47 -26.26
C GLU A 769 22.75 -22.61 -25.76
N LYS A 770 21.65 -22.30 -25.03
CA LYS A 770 20.65 -23.30 -24.61
C LYS A 770 20.02 -24.01 -25.80
N THR A 771 19.64 -23.25 -26.83
CA THR A 771 19.02 -23.81 -28.05
C THR A 771 19.99 -24.75 -28.75
N LYS A 772 21.23 -24.30 -28.97
CA LYS A 772 22.29 -25.11 -29.58
C LYS A 772 22.57 -26.40 -28.81
N ALA A 773 22.62 -26.33 -27.48
CA ALA A 773 22.85 -27.49 -26.63
C ALA A 773 21.70 -28.51 -26.70
N LYS A 774 20.44 -28.05 -26.73
CA LYS A 774 19.29 -28.95 -26.93
C LYS A 774 19.32 -29.64 -28.28
N GLU A 775 19.64 -28.90 -29.35
CA GLU A 775 19.81 -29.49 -30.69
C GLU A 775 20.94 -30.53 -30.74
N GLU A 776 21.99 -30.36 -29.93
CA GLU A 776 23.08 -31.33 -29.81
C GLU A 776 22.64 -32.59 -29.06
N ILE A 777 21.89 -32.45 -27.96
CA ILE A 777 21.33 -33.59 -27.20
C ILE A 777 20.31 -34.37 -28.02
N ASP A 778 19.50 -33.67 -28.82
CA ASP A 778 18.51 -34.32 -29.69
C ASP A 778 19.15 -35.27 -30.72
N LYS A 779 20.38 -34.99 -31.15
CA LYS A 779 21.17 -35.81 -32.09
C LYS A 779 21.83 -37.05 -31.45
N LEU A 780 21.72 -37.24 -30.13
CA LEU A 780 22.27 -38.42 -29.45
C LEU A 780 21.32 -39.62 -29.62
N ASP A 781 21.78 -40.68 -30.28
CA ASP A 781 20.95 -41.80 -30.74
C ASP A 781 20.52 -42.79 -29.63
N ASN A 782 21.26 -42.87 -28.53
CA ASN A 782 21.07 -43.88 -27.48
C ASN A 782 20.46 -43.30 -26.19
N LEU A 783 20.02 -42.04 -26.21
CA LEU A 783 19.19 -41.48 -25.15
C LEU A 783 17.71 -41.69 -25.45
N SER A 784 16.97 -42.12 -24.43
CA SER A 784 15.50 -42.17 -24.50
C SER A 784 14.88 -40.77 -24.57
N ASN A 785 13.62 -40.69 -24.98
CA ASN A 785 12.90 -39.41 -25.02
C ASN A 785 12.76 -38.78 -23.63
N GLU A 786 12.66 -39.59 -22.57
CA GLU A 786 12.59 -39.10 -21.19
C GLU A 786 13.93 -38.53 -20.73
N GLU A 787 15.05 -39.19 -21.04
CA GLU A 787 16.40 -38.68 -20.73
C GLU A 787 16.69 -37.39 -21.50
N LYS A 788 16.35 -37.32 -22.80
CA LYS A 788 16.49 -36.08 -23.58
C LYS A 788 15.69 -34.93 -22.97
N LYS A 789 14.48 -35.20 -22.49
CA LYS A 789 13.63 -34.21 -21.79
C LYS A 789 14.21 -33.78 -20.45
N ASP A 790 14.79 -34.70 -19.67
CA ASP A 790 15.44 -34.39 -18.39
C ASP A 790 16.67 -33.49 -18.59
N PHE A 791 17.57 -33.86 -19.52
CA PHE A 791 18.71 -33.01 -19.86
C PHE A 791 18.28 -31.67 -20.47
N GLY A 792 17.24 -31.65 -21.30
CA GLY A 792 16.65 -30.40 -21.80
C GLY A 792 16.14 -29.48 -20.69
N SER A 793 15.55 -30.04 -19.63
CA SER A 793 15.10 -29.30 -18.44
C SER A 793 16.28 -28.78 -17.61
N LYS A 794 17.37 -29.56 -17.52
CA LYS A 794 18.63 -29.12 -16.89
C LYS A 794 19.28 -27.96 -17.66
N ILE A 795 19.26 -28.00 -19.00
CA ILE A 795 19.69 -26.88 -19.86
C ILE A 795 18.81 -25.64 -19.62
N ASP A 796 17.50 -25.81 -19.50
CA ASP A 796 16.58 -24.68 -19.23
C ASP A 796 16.91 -23.96 -17.92
N ASN A 797 17.37 -24.70 -16.91
CA ASN A 797 17.73 -24.15 -15.60
C ASN A 797 19.15 -23.56 -15.53
N ALA A 798 20.01 -23.80 -16.52
CA ALA A 798 21.36 -23.27 -16.52
C ALA A 798 21.37 -21.73 -16.62
N THR A 799 22.24 -21.09 -15.86
CA THR A 799 22.35 -19.62 -15.77
C THR A 799 23.50 -19.05 -16.60
N ASN A 800 24.40 -19.91 -17.06
CA ASN A 800 25.56 -19.54 -17.85
C ASN A 800 26.01 -20.67 -18.78
N LYS A 801 26.87 -20.34 -19.74
CA LYS A 801 27.38 -21.30 -20.74
C LYS A 801 28.11 -22.50 -20.11
N ASN A 802 28.91 -22.29 -19.05
CA ASN A 802 29.67 -23.40 -18.45
C ASN A 802 28.75 -24.47 -17.85
N GLU A 803 27.64 -24.06 -17.23
CA GLU A 803 26.62 -24.98 -16.74
C GLU A 803 25.95 -25.75 -17.89
N ILE A 804 25.66 -25.08 -19.02
CA ILE A 804 25.12 -25.72 -20.22
C ILE A 804 26.10 -26.76 -20.76
N ASP A 805 27.38 -26.39 -20.92
CA ASP A 805 28.43 -27.27 -21.44
C ASP A 805 28.54 -28.55 -20.59
N LYS A 806 28.49 -28.41 -19.26
CA LYS A 806 28.50 -29.55 -18.32
C LYS A 806 27.30 -30.49 -18.52
N VAL A 807 26.11 -29.95 -18.72
CA VAL A 807 24.91 -30.77 -18.97
C VAL A 807 25.03 -31.54 -20.29
N VAL A 808 25.62 -30.92 -21.32
CA VAL A 808 25.89 -31.59 -22.61
C VAL A 808 26.93 -32.70 -22.44
N GLU A 809 27.97 -32.49 -21.65
CA GLU A 809 28.96 -33.54 -21.32
C GLU A 809 28.32 -34.72 -20.59
N ASP A 810 27.48 -34.46 -19.58
CA ASP A 810 26.74 -35.49 -18.85
C ASP A 810 25.81 -36.28 -19.79
N ALA A 811 25.14 -35.61 -20.73
CA ALA A 811 24.28 -36.25 -21.72
C ALA A 811 25.07 -37.16 -22.68
N LYS A 812 26.25 -36.72 -23.14
CA LYS A 812 27.14 -37.52 -23.99
C LYS A 812 27.64 -38.77 -23.25
N ALA A 813 28.03 -38.62 -21.99
CA ALA A 813 28.45 -39.75 -21.16
C ALA A 813 27.31 -40.77 -20.98
N LYS A 814 26.09 -40.29 -20.72
CA LYS A 814 24.92 -41.15 -20.58
C LYS A 814 24.56 -41.87 -21.89
N ASN A 815 24.68 -41.19 -23.03
CA ASN A 815 24.48 -41.81 -24.34
C ASN A 815 25.43 -42.99 -24.58
N GLU A 816 26.71 -42.86 -24.22
CA GLU A 816 27.68 -43.96 -24.34
C GLU A 816 27.41 -45.10 -23.35
N GLU A 817 26.93 -44.80 -22.14
CA GLU A 817 26.50 -45.81 -21.17
C GLU A 817 25.34 -46.64 -21.73
N ASN A 818 24.30 -45.97 -22.26
CA ASN A 818 23.12 -46.62 -22.82
C ASN A 818 23.47 -47.48 -24.06
N LYS A 819 24.39 -47.02 -24.90
CA LYS A 819 24.91 -47.81 -26.03
C LYS A 819 25.52 -49.13 -25.55
N LYS A 820 26.40 -49.08 -24.54
CA LYS A 820 27.05 -50.28 -23.97
C LYS A 820 26.03 -51.23 -23.32
N ALA A 821 25.02 -50.69 -22.65
CA ALA A 821 23.94 -51.49 -22.05
C ALA A 821 23.15 -52.25 -23.12
N LYS A 822 22.80 -51.58 -24.23
CA LYS A 822 22.10 -52.20 -25.36
C LYS A 822 22.94 -53.27 -26.05
N GLU A 823 24.23 -53.03 -26.29
CA GLU A 823 25.15 -54.02 -26.87
C GLU A 823 25.28 -55.28 -26.00
N LYS A 824 25.25 -55.12 -24.68
CA LYS A 824 25.25 -56.23 -23.73
C LYS A 824 23.93 -57.01 -23.75
N GLU A 825 22.79 -56.34 -23.72
CA GLU A 825 21.47 -56.98 -23.79
C GLU A 825 21.31 -57.80 -25.07
N ASP A 826 21.72 -57.23 -26.20
CA ASP A 826 21.79 -57.90 -27.50
C ASP A 826 22.65 -59.18 -27.49
N LEU A 827 23.80 -59.12 -26.80
CA LEU A 827 24.71 -60.25 -26.66
C LEU A 827 24.08 -61.33 -25.78
N ASP A 828 23.48 -60.95 -24.65
CA ASP A 828 22.81 -61.85 -23.71
C ASP A 828 21.61 -62.55 -24.37
N TYR A 829 20.79 -61.80 -25.14
CA TYR A 829 19.72 -62.38 -25.96
C TYR A 829 20.24 -63.41 -26.96
N LYS A 830 21.37 -63.10 -27.64
CA LYS A 830 22.00 -64.03 -28.59
C LYS A 830 22.53 -65.28 -27.88
N LYS A 831 23.08 -65.16 -26.67
CA LYS A 831 23.51 -66.31 -25.85
C LYS A 831 22.34 -67.23 -25.54
N GLU A 832 21.22 -66.69 -25.07
CA GLU A 832 20.03 -67.49 -24.77
C GLU A 832 19.49 -68.22 -26.01
N LYS A 833 19.39 -67.52 -27.15
CA LYS A 833 19.00 -68.16 -28.42
C LYS A 833 19.99 -69.20 -28.93
N ALA A 834 21.28 -69.04 -28.65
CA ALA A 834 22.29 -70.03 -28.98
C ALA A 834 22.15 -71.30 -28.13
N LYS A 835 21.92 -71.14 -26.81
CA LYS A 835 21.67 -72.27 -25.91
C LYS A 835 20.42 -73.06 -26.33
N GLU A 836 19.33 -72.37 -26.68
CA GLU A 836 18.11 -73.01 -27.23
C GLU A 836 18.40 -73.83 -28.50
N LYS A 837 19.33 -73.37 -29.35
CA LYS A 837 19.71 -74.09 -30.58
C LYS A 837 20.54 -75.34 -30.27
N VAL A 838 21.50 -75.24 -29.34
CA VAL A 838 22.32 -76.39 -28.91
C VAL A 838 21.45 -77.46 -28.27
N GLU A 839 20.45 -77.05 -27.47
CA GLU A 839 19.52 -77.98 -26.81
C GLU A 839 18.75 -78.88 -27.80
N LYS A 840 18.47 -78.36 -29.00
CA LYS A 840 17.71 -79.04 -30.06
C LYS A 840 18.55 -79.96 -30.96
N LEU A 841 19.84 -80.16 -30.68
CA LEU A 841 20.68 -81.09 -31.42
C LEU A 841 20.51 -82.51 -30.88
N ASP A 842 20.08 -83.43 -31.74
CA ASP A 842 19.54 -84.75 -31.35
C ASP A 842 20.63 -85.79 -30.99
N ASN A 843 21.86 -85.60 -31.44
CA ASN A 843 22.95 -86.59 -31.35
C ASN A 843 24.08 -86.15 -30.40
N LEU A 844 23.94 -85.01 -29.72
CA LEU A 844 24.83 -84.61 -28.63
C LEU A 844 24.37 -85.23 -27.30
N SER A 845 25.32 -85.69 -26.49
CA SER A 845 25.07 -86.06 -25.09
C SER A 845 24.81 -84.82 -24.23
N GLU A 846 24.19 -85.02 -23.07
CA GLU A 846 23.90 -83.92 -22.13
C GLU A 846 25.19 -83.23 -21.63
N GLU A 847 26.28 -83.99 -21.43
CA GLU A 847 27.59 -83.43 -21.05
C GLU A 847 28.18 -82.55 -22.17
N GLU A 848 28.06 -82.97 -23.43
CA GLU A 848 28.49 -82.16 -24.58
C GLU A 848 27.64 -80.89 -24.73
N LYS A 849 26.32 -80.99 -24.58
CA LYS A 849 25.41 -79.84 -24.61
C LYS A 849 25.78 -78.82 -23.54
N ASP A 850 26.00 -79.27 -22.31
CA ASP A 850 26.39 -78.38 -21.20
C ASP A 850 27.78 -77.76 -21.40
N GLY A 851 28.71 -78.52 -21.99
CA GLY A 851 30.01 -77.99 -22.42
C GLY A 851 29.89 -76.85 -23.44
N PHE A 852 29.03 -77.00 -24.45
CA PHE A 852 28.78 -75.96 -25.44
C PHE A 852 28.02 -74.76 -24.86
N LYS A 853 27.01 -74.98 -23.99
CA LYS A 853 26.30 -73.89 -23.26
C LYS A 853 27.28 -73.07 -22.41
N THR A 854 28.20 -73.72 -21.71
CA THR A 854 29.25 -73.04 -20.92
C THR A 854 30.17 -72.19 -21.79
N LYS A 855 30.53 -72.67 -22.99
CA LYS A 855 31.31 -71.88 -23.96
C LYS A 855 30.53 -70.66 -24.47
N ILE A 856 29.22 -70.80 -24.71
CA ILE A 856 28.32 -69.68 -25.06
C ILE A 856 28.27 -68.64 -23.95
N ASP A 857 28.18 -69.06 -22.68
CA ASP A 857 28.16 -68.15 -21.53
C ASP A 857 29.43 -67.30 -21.41
N LYS A 858 30.59 -67.93 -21.70
CA LYS A 858 31.90 -67.27 -21.67
C LYS A 858 32.16 -66.35 -22.87
N ALA A 859 31.39 -66.46 -23.95
CA ALA A 859 31.58 -65.64 -25.13
C ALA A 859 31.37 -64.15 -24.80
N THR A 860 32.29 -63.31 -25.27
CA THR A 860 32.24 -61.85 -25.06
C THR A 860 31.80 -61.10 -26.32
N LYS A 861 31.72 -61.80 -27.45
CA LYS A 861 31.35 -61.24 -28.76
C LYS A 861 30.33 -62.12 -29.47
N LYS A 862 29.52 -61.50 -30.33
CA LYS A 862 28.48 -62.19 -31.11
C LYS A 862 29.07 -63.26 -32.06
N ASP A 863 30.25 -63.03 -32.62
CA ASP A 863 30.89 -63.97 -33.56
C ASP A 863 31.44 -65.23 -32.85
N GLU A 864 31.86 -65.09 -31.60
CA GLU A 864 32.29 -66.22 -30.77
C GLU A 864 31.13 -67.18 -30.51
N ILE A 865 29.93 -66.64 -30.26
CA ILE A 865 28.71 -67.43 -30.09
C ILE A 865 28.37 -68.20 -31.37
N ASP A 866 28.47 -67.55 -32.54
CA ASP A 866 28.19 -68.21 -33.82
C ASP A 866 29.13 -69.38 -34.07
N LYS A 867 30.42 -69.19 -33.79
CA LYS A 867 31.43 -70.24 -33.89
C LYS A 867 31.11 -71.43 -32.98
N VAL A 868 30.71 -71.18 -31.73
CA VAL A 868 30.35 -72.27 -30.80
C VAL A 868 29.13 -73.06 -31.28
N ILE A 869 28.14 -72.40 -31.92
CA ILE A 869 27.00 -73.08 -32.55
C ILE A 869 27.46 -73.96 -33.71
N GLU A 870 28.38 -73.47 -34.55
CA GLU A 870 28.93 -74.24 -35.66
C GLU A 870 29.70 -75.47 -35.16
N ASP A 871 30.57 -75.31 -34.17
CA ASP A 871 31.30 -76.40 -33.53
C ASP A 871 30.32 -77.46 -32.95
N ALA A 872 29.23 -77.03 -32.31
CA ALA A 872 28.21 -77.93 -31.77
C ALA A 872 27.48 -78.73 -32.87
N LYS A 873 27.15 -78.08 -33.99
CA LYS A 873 26.52 -78.74 -35.15
C LYS A 873 27.45 -79.73 -35.84
N GLU A 874 28.74 -79.40 -35.93
CA GLU A 874 29.74 -80.32 -36.49
C GLU A 874 29.88 -81.54 -35.59
N LYS A 875 29.96 -81.34 -34.27
CA LYS A 875 30.02 -82.43 -33.31
C LYS A 875 28.77 -83.31 -33.33
N ASP A 876 27.57 -82.72 -33.47
CA ASP A 876 26.32 -83.48 -33.64
C ASP A 876 26.35 -84.39 -34.89
N LYS A 877 26.90 -83.89 -36.00
CA LYS A 877 27.08 -84.69 -37.23
C LYS A 877 28.10 -85.82 -37.04
N GLU A 878 29.20 -85.56 -36.35
CA GLU A 878 30.19 -86.59 -36.02
C GLU A 878 29.57 -87.70 -35.17
N ASN A 879 28.85 -87.34 -34.11
CA ASN A 879 28.20 -88.30 -33.22
C ASN A 879 27.12 -89.11 -33.96
N LYS A 880 26.35 -88.46 -34.85
CA LYS A 880 25.40 -89.16 -35.73
C LYS A 880 26.11 -90.20 -36.61
N LYS A 881 27.23 -89.82 -37.24
CA LYS A 881 28.00 -90.71 -38.11
C LYS A 881 28.62 -91.88 -37.32
N GLU A 882 29.12 -91.63 -36.11
CA GLU A 882 29.64 -92.68 -35.23
C GLU A 882 28.56 -93.70 -34.84
N LYS A 883 27.35 -93.21 -34.54
CA LYS A 883 26.18 -94.05 -34.26
C LYS A 883 25.76 -94.88 -35.48
N GLU A 884 25.66 -94.26 -36.66
CA GLU A 884 25.34 -94.94 -37.92
C GLU A 884 26.40 -96.01 -38.25
N ASP A 885 27.68 -95.71 -38.08
CA ASP A 885 28.76 -96.68 -38.27
C ASP A 885 28.69 -97.85 -37.27
N LEU A 886 28.33 -97.57 -36.01
CA LEU A 886 28.17 -98.59 -34.98
C LEU A 886 26.99 -99.51 -35.30
N ASP A 887 25.84 -98.94 -35.67
CA ASP A 887 24.64 -99.67 -36.08
C ASP A 887 24.91 -100.54 -37.32
N ALA A 888 25.61 -100.00 -38.33
CA ALA A 888 26.04 -100.77 -39.49
C ALA A 888 26.97 -101.94 -39.10
N LYS A 889 27.84 -101.75 -38.09
CA LYS A 889 28.73 -102.78 -37.59
C LYS A 889 27.97 -103.87 -36.80
N LYS A 890 26.97 -103.50 -36.00
CA LYS A 890 26.03 -104.44 -35.35
C LYS A 890 25.33 -105.29 -36.40
N GLU A 891 24.78 -104.66 -37.44
CA GLU A 891 24.05 -105.37 -38.50
C GLU A 891 24.97 -106.34 -39.27
N LYS A 892 26.19 -105.91 -39.61
CA LYS A 892 27.19 -106.78 -40.25
C LYS A 892 27.55 -107.98 -39.38
N ALA A 893 27.74 -107.76 -38.08
CA ALA A 893 28.10 -108.82 -37.16
C ALA A 893 26.94 -109.83 -36.95
N LYS A 894 25.68 -109.37 -36.89
CA LYS A 894 24.50 -110.27 -36.91
C LYS A 894 24.44 -111.12 -38.19
N LYS A 895 24.71 -110.54 -39.36
CA LYS A 895 24.77 -111.28 -40.64
C LYS A 895 25.85 -112.38 -40.64
N GLU A 896 27.01 -112.12 -40.04
CA GLU A 896 28.08 -113.12 -39.91
C GLU A 896 27.70 -114.26 -38.94
N ILE A 897 27.00 -113.96 -37.84
CA ILE A 897 26.42 -114.97 -36.95
C ILE A 897 25.42 -115.85 -37.72
N ASP A 898 24.47 -115.23 -38.44
CA ASP A 898 23.47 -115.96 -39.23
C ASP A 898 24.12 -116.88 -40.27
N LYS A 899 25.18 -116.40 -40.95
CA LYS A 899 25.97 -117.21 -41.88
C LYS A 899 26.59 -118.43 -41.20
N LYS A 900 27.24 -118.24 -40.05
CA LYS A 900 27.86 -119.33 -39.27
C LYS A 900 26.85 -120.34 -38.75
N VAL A 901 25.70 -119.87 -38.29
CA VAL A 901 24.57 -120.71 -37.89
C VAL A 901 24.08 -121.57 -39.06
N LYS A 902 23.90 -120.98 -40.25
CA LYS A 902 23.51 -121.71 -41.48
C LYS A 902 24.52 -122.80 -41.85
N GLU A 903 25.82 -122.51 -41.78
CA GLU A 903 26.89 -123.49 -41.99
C GLU A 903 26.77 -124.66 -41.00
N LYS A 904 26.57 -124.37 -39.71
CA LYS A 904 26.45 -125.39 -38.66
C LYS A 904 25.17 -126.22 -38.77
N ILE A 905 24.05 -125.60 -39.13
CA ILE A 905 22.80 -126.31 -39.44
C ILE A 905 22.99 -127.26 -40.63
N LYS A 906 23.75 -126.85 -41.66
CA LYS A 906 24.09 -127.72 -42.80
C LYS A 906 24.94 -128.92 -42.36
N GLU A 907 25.92 -128.72 -41.47
CA GLU A 907 26.70 -129.81 -40.85
C GLU A 907 25.80 -130.79 -40.10
N ILE A 908 24.85 -130.29 -39.30
CA ILE A 908 23.90 -131.12 -38.55
C ILE A 908 22.98 -131.90 -39.48
N LYS A 909 22.44 -131.27 -40.53
CA LYS A 909 21.58 -131.94 -41.53
C LYS A 909 22.30 -133.10 -42.21
N ASN A 910 23.59 -132.95 -42.49
CA ASN A 910 24.43 -133.96 -43.14
C ASN A 910 25.03 -135.00 -42.20
N SER A 911 24.80 -134.90 -40.88
CA SER A 911 25.31 -135.85 -39.89
C SER A 911 24.52 -137.18 -39.87
N THR A 912 25.08 -138.19 -39.20
CA THR A 912 24.44 -139.50 -38.98
C THR A 912 23.44 -139.53 -37.83
N LEU A 913 23.11 -138.37 -37.23
CA LEU A 913 22.15 -138.24 -36.13
C LEU A 913 20.72 -138.60 -36.57
N SER A 914 19.88 -139.04 -35.62
CA SER A 914 18.46 -139.26 -35.87
C SER A 914 17.71 -137.94 -36.18
N LYS A 915 16.53 -138.03 -36.79
CA LYS A 915 15.72 -136.86 -37.13
C LYS A 915 15.42 -135.98 -35.89
N GLU A 916 15.08 -136.60 -34.78
CA GLU A 916 14.74 -135.94 -33.52
C GLU A 916 15.97 -135.28 -32.86
N GLU A 917 17.15 -135.92 -32.92
CA GLU A 917 18.41 -135.32 -32.46
C GLU A 917 18.83 -134.12 -33.32
N LYS A 918 18.62 -134.17 -34.64
CA LYS A 918 18.89 -133.06 -35.55
C LYS A 918 17.99 -131.87 -35.26
N GLU A 919 16.68 -132.10 -35.09
CA GLU A 919 15.71 -131.05 -34.75
C GLU A 919 16.05 -130.39 -33.40
N LYS A 920 16.40 -131.18 -32.38
CA LYS A 920 16.82 -130.65 -31.06
C LYS A 920 18.10 -129.81 -31.13
N LEU A 921 19.11 -130.24 -31.91
CA LEU A 921 20.34 -129.46 -32.10
C LEU A 921 20.09 -128.17 -32.90
N ILE A 922 19.25 -128.23 -33.93
CA ILE A 922 18.88 -127.05 -34.74
C ILE A 922 18.16 -126.02 -33.86
N SER A 923 17.17 -126.44 -33.06
CA SER A 923 16.47 -125.54 -32.13
C SER A 923 17.41 -124.91 -31.11
N LYS A 924 18.38 -125.67 -30.58
CA LYS A 924 19.39 -125.16 -29.65
C LYS A 924 20.31 -124.12 -30.30
N ILE A 925 20.69 -124.32 -31.57
CA ILE A 925 21.49 -123.36 -32.32
C ILE A 925 20.72 -122.08 -32.62
N LEU A 926 19.47 -122.19 -33.05
CA LEU A 926 18.62 -121.02 -33.32
C LEU A 926 18.33 -120.21 -32.05
N GLN A 927 18.13 -120.89 -30.91
CA GLN A 927 18.05 -120.20 -29.62
C GLN A 927 19.36 -119.48 -29.29
N LYS A 928 20.50 -120.14 -29.53
CA LYS A 928 21.81 -119.53 -29.27
C LYS A 928 22.12 -118.35 -30.19
N GLN A 929 21.67 -118.40 -31.45
CA GLN A 929 21.72 -117.27 -32.39
C GLN A 929 21.04 -116.04 -31.79
N LYS A 930 19.80 -116.18 -31.31
CA LYS A 930 19.04 -115.08 -30.75
C LYS A 930 19.72 -114.44 -29.53
N GLU A 931 20.25 -115.24 -28.62
CA GLU A 931 21.03 -114.74 -27.46
C GLU A 931 22.26 -113.93 -27.90
N LEU A 932 22.97 -114.39 -28.93
CA LEU A 932 24.18 -113.72 -29.42
C LEU A 932 23.86 -112.45 -30.21
N GLU A 933 22.75 -112.43 -30.96
CA GLU A 933 22.27 -111.22 -31.64
C GLU A 933 21.83 -110.14 -30.63
N GLU A 934 21.26 -110.55 -29.48
CA GLU A 934 20.96 -109.65 -28.35
C GLU A 934 22.24 -109.14 -27.65
N GLU A 935 23.29 -109.97 -27.51
CA GLU A 935 24.61 -109.53 -27.01
C GLU A 935 25.23 -108.48 -27.95
N ILE A 936 25.14 -108.66 -29.27
CA ILE A 936 25.62 -107.66 -30.26
C ILE A 936 24.82 -106.36 -30.18
N GLU A 937 23.51 -106.43 -30.02
CA GLU A 937 22.67 -105.24 -29.94
C GLU A 937 23.04 -104.36 -28.73
N LYS A 938 23.47 -104.98 -27.63
CA LYS A 938 23.92 -104.30 -26.41
C LYS A 938 25.36 -103.77 -26.47
N GLY A 939 26.13 -104.11 -27.51
CA GLY A 939 27.48 -103.60 -27.69
C GLY A 939 27.47 -102.08 -27.91
N ASN A 940 28.27 -101.35 -27.14
CA ASN A 940 28.31 -99.88 -27.17
C ASN A 940 29.54 -99.34 -27.89
N SER A 941 30.49 -100.20 -28.26
CA SER A 941 31.64 -99.82 -29.09
C SER A 941 31.89 -100.76 -30.26
N LYS A 942 32.65 -100.25 -31.24
CA LYS A 942 33.07 -101.01 -32.41
C LYS A 942 33.95 -102.21 -32.02
N GLU A 943 34.78 -102.11 -30.98
CA GLU A 943 35.59 -103.23 -30.49
C GLU A 943 34.75 -104.25 -29.70
N GLU A 944 33.78 -103.79 -28.90
CA GLU A 944 32.88 -104.68 -28.15
C GLU A 944 32.08 -105.59 -29.10
N ILE A 945 31.52 -105.02 -30.16
CA ILE A 945 30.78 -105.79 -31.17
C ILE A 945 31.69 -106.83 -31.85
N GLU A 946 32.93 -106.48 -32.17
CA GLU A 946 33.89 -107.43 -32.76
C GLU A 946 34.25 -108.55 -31.78
N LYS A 947 34.47 -108.23 -30.52
CA LYS A 947 34.76 -109.22 -29.48
C LYS A 947 33.58 -110.17 -29.23
N VAL A 948 32.36 -109.63 -29.18
CA VAL A 948 31.13 -110.43 -29.07
C VAL A 948 30.98 -111.34 -30.29
N LEU A 949 31.22 -110.81 -31.50
CA LEU A 949 31.17 -111.60 -32.74
C LEU A 949 32.17 -112.75 -32.73
N GLU A 950 33.42 -112.53 -32.31
CA GLU A 950 34.43 -113.59 -32.28
C GLU A 950 34.09 -114.69 -31.27
N ASN A 951 33.68 -114.29 -30.06
CA ASN A 951 33.16 -115.21 -29.05
C ASN A 951 31.91 -115.96 -29.55
N ALA A 952 31.03 -115.29 -30.29
CA ALA A 952 29.83 -115.88 -30.87
C ALA A 952 30.17 -116.98 -31.88
N LYS A 953 31.13 -116.73 -32.78
CA LYS A 953 31.62 -117.72 -33.75
C LYS A 953 32.16 -118.97 -33.06
N GLU A 954 32.98 -118.79 -32.02
CA GLU A 954 33.55 -119.91 -31.27
C GLU A 954 32.47 -120.71 -30.52
N LYS A 955 31.52 -120.03 -29.87
CA LYS A 955 30.38 -120.66 -29.19
C LYS A 955 29.51 -121.50 -30.14
N ILE A 956 29.31 -121.05 -31.39
CA ILE A 956 28.56 -121.79 -32.42
C ILE A 956 29.36 -123.01 -32.92
N GLU A 957 30.66 -122.87 -33.14
CA GLU A 957 31.53 -123.94 -33.62
C GLU A 957 31.65 -125.09 -32.61
N ASN A 958 31.72 -124.77 -31.32
CA ASN A 958 31.85 -125.73 -30.21
C ASN A 958 30.58 -126.56 -29.92
N ILE A 959 29.50 -126.37 -30.69
CA ILE A 959 28.31 -127.22 -30.61
C ILE A 959 28.62 -128.57 -31.29
N ASN A 960 28.89 -129.57 -30.45
CA ASN A 960 29.47 -130.86 -30.85
C ASN A 960 28.50 -131.72 -31.70
N VAL A 961 28.88 -131.97 -32.96
CA VAL A 961 28.18 -132.88 -33.89
C VAL A 961 28.95 -134.21 -33.92
N LYS A 962 28.48 -135.23 -33.19
CA LYS A 962 29.18 -136.53 -33.10
C LYS A 962 29.32 -137.19 -34.49
N LYS A 963 30.57 -137.35 -34.97
CA LYS A 963 30.93 -138.12 -36.18
C LYS A 963 31.11 -139.60 -35.84
N GLY A 964 30.28 -140.49 -36.40
CA GLY A 964 30.40 -141.94 -36.21
C GLY A 964 31.60 -142.54 -36.95
N LYS A 965 32.37 -143.40 -36.27
CA LYS A 965 33.40 -144.26 -36.89
C LYS A 965 32.73 -145.35 -37.73
N LYS A 966 33.14 -145.49 -39.00
CA LYS A 966 32.90 -146.67 -39.84
C LYS A 966 33.84 -147.80 -39.40
N GLU A 967 33.31 -148.93 -38.95
CA GLU A 967 34.01 -150.21 -38.94
C GLU A 967 33.40 -151.17 -39.97
N LYS A 968 34.29 -151.87 -40.67
CA LYS A 968 34.05 -152.74 -41.82
C LYS A 968 33.52 -154.12 -41.37
N LEU A 969 32.59 -154.67 -42.13
CA LEU A 969 32.36 -156.12 -42.25
C LEU A 969 33.43 -156.75 -43.16
N PRO A 970 33.93 -157.96 -42.87
CA PRO A 970 34.35 -158.94 -43.86
C PRO A 970 33.36 -160.11 -44.00
N LYS A 971 33.48 -160.82 -45.12
CA LYS A 971 32.55 -161.76 -45.75
C LYS A 971 32.44 -163.15 -45.06
N THR A 972 31.35 -163.85 -45.45
CA THR A 972 30.91 -165.26 -45.24
C THR A 972 30.33 -165.58 -43.85
N SER A 973 29.14 -166.16 -43.70
CA SER A 973 28.08 -166.64 -44.62
C SER A 973 26.75 -165.94 -44.38
#